data_AF-A0A6V8KLU3-F1
#
_entry.id   AF-A0A6V8KLU3-F1
#
_cell.length_a   1.000
_cell.length_b   1.000
_cell.length_c   1.000
_cell.angle_alpha   90.00
_cell.angle_beta   90.00
_cell.angle_gamma   90.00
#
_symmetry.space_group_name_H-M   'P 1'
#
loop_
_entity.id
_entity.type
_entity.pdbx_description
1 polymer ?
#
loop_
_entity_poly.entity_id
_entity_poly.type
_entity_poly.pdbx_seq_one_letter_code
_entity_poly.pdbx_strand_id
1 'polypeptide(L)'
;MIGLWDTTGNEVVKALAAERRSAGGVASGMALSLIVVVDEKRVREAEAAATIAASQHPCRLLMVVRSDFERPINRLDAEIVVGGRLGPCEAVVMRMYGRLALHAESVVMPLLVPDVPVVTWWHGEPPELIANDFLGVVADRRITDTGQADDRIAALRQRASDYAPGDTDLAWTRITPWRTLLAGAFDTLDTRVTGATIVAPASDPTAALMSGWLTARLGIQPELVATNDFPRLRSVTLKCASGDVLSLTREDSMATFSRSGHADRNLPLVRRPTGEELAEELRRLDSDQIYADALGRGHVCPSWTVARTSGCTSGRTRCSHRALRSPPRYRRRRVRPLFPARPLFRTRPLRARPLFRVRALFQARLLRARLLRARVLSRARALRARALSRAPARRAPLRRVVPSMGETNVVVHADAKVLAQAAAARLVVKLIDAQAARGFAGIVLTGGRIAAAVYEAVRDLPARDAVDWSRVDVWWGDERFLPSGDPDRNETQAREALLEALPLDPARVHPMPPSDGPDGNDPEAAAARYAKALATAAKPGTAQLPHFDVLMLGVGEDGHVASIFPEHPAAYETRVVSAVRGSPKPPPVRVSLTLPTINTAEEVWLMAAGPEKADAVGMAMAGGGPVQVPASGVHGVERTLWLLDRAAAAAVAPRLRSLR
;
A
#
# COMPACT_ATOMS: atom_id res chain seq x y z
N MET A 1 -15.41 -20.44 13.61
CA MET A 1 -16.07 -19.97 12.35
C MET A 1 -17.36 -19.30 12.75
N ILE A 2 -17.50 -18.01 12.47
CA ILE A 2 -18.72 -17.24 12.71
C ILE A 2 -19.30 -16.83 11.35
N GLY A 3 -20.55 -17.20 11.09
CA GLY A 3 -21.30 -16.69 9.95
C GLY A 3 -22.19 -15.51 10.37
N LEU A 4 -22.12 -14.42 9.62
CA LEU A 4 -22.95 -13.24 9.72
C LEU A 4 -23.75 -13.13 8.42
N TRP A 5 -25.07 -13.06 8.53
CA TRP A 5 -25.99 -13.01 7.39
C TRP A 5 -26.71 -11.68 7.38
N ASP A 6 -26.79 -11.06 6.21
CA ASP A 6 -27.41 -9.74 6.03
C ASP A 6 -26.90 -8.71 7.06
N THR A 7 -25.58 -8.56 7.10
CA THR A 7 -24.84 -7.84 8.14
C THR A 7 -24.28 -6.51 7.63
N THR A 8 -23.59 -5.77 8.49
CA THR A 8 -22.86 -4.53 8.15
C THR A 8 -21.36 -4.67 8.40
N GLY A 9 -20.53 -3.86 7.73
CA GLY A 9 -19.08 -3.87 7.96
C GLY A 9 -18.69 -3.68 9.43
N ASN A 10 -19.44 -2.84 10.16
CA ASN A 10 -19.22 -2.62 11.60
C ASN A 10 -19.47 -3.88 12.44
N GLU A 11 -20.46 -4.68 12.09
CA GLU A 11 -20.73 -5.96 12.77
C GLU A 11 -19.64 -6.98 12.48
N VAL A 12 -19.11 -7.01 11.25
CA VAL A 12 -17.97 -7.85 10.89
C VAL A 12 -16.73 -7.48 11.70
N VAL A 13 -16.42 -6.18 11.84
CA VAL A 13 -15.30 -5.69 12.68
C VAL A 13 -15.47 -6.12 14.14
N LYS A 14 -16.68 -5.93 14.71
CA LYS A 14 -16.99 -6.32 16.09
C LYS A 14 -16.83 -7.82 16.30
N ALA A 15 -17.34 -8.64 15.38
CA ALA A 15 -17.26 -10.09 15.46
C ALA A 15 -15.82 -10.59 15.30
N LEU A 16 -15.03 -9.99 14.40
CA LEU A 16 -13.61 -10.32 14.24
C LEU A 16 -12.83 -10.01 15.52
N ALA A 17 -13.04 -8.82 16.11
CA ALA A 17 -12.42 -8.45 17.37
C ALA A 17 -12.81 -9.38 18.53
N ALA A 18 -14.06 -9.87 18.55
CA ALA A 18 -14.52 -10.83 19.54
C ALA A 18 -13.82 -12.19 19.39
N GLU A 19 -13.73 -12.73 18.17
CA GLU A 19 -13.03 -13.99 17.91
C GLU A 19 -11.54 -13.92 18.29
N ARG A 20 -10.87 -12.79 18.04
CA ARG A 20 -9.47 -12.59 18.44
C ARG A 20 -9.26 -12.68 19.95
N ARG A 21 -10.19 -12.14 20.73
CA ARG A 21 -10.17 -12.24 22.21
C ARG A 21 -10.37 -13.69 22.65
N SER A 22 -11.30 -14.40 22.04
CA SER A 22 -11.60 -15.81 22.35
C SER A 22 -10.47 -16.76 21.96
N ALA A 23 -9.75 -16.47 20.87
CA ALA A 23 -8.64 -17.28 20.36
C ALA A 23 -7.30 -17.06 21.10
N GLY A 24 -7.27 -16.26 22.17
CA GLY A 24 -6.10 -16.11 23.03
C GLY A 24 -5.08 -15.06 22.59
N GLY A 25 -5.48 -14.06 21.79
CA GLY A 25 -4.70 -12.82 21.63
C GLY A 25 -3.34 -12.93 20.94
N VAL A 26 -3.08 -13.97 20.14
CA VAL A 26 -1.83 -14.07 19.36
C VAL A 26 -1.96 -13.34 18.03
N ALA A 27 -2.07 -12.01 18.08
CA ALA A 27 -2.02 -11.15 16.91
C ALA A 27 -0.62 -10.53 16.67
N SER A 28 0.41 -11.04 17.35
CA SER A 28 1.78 -10.58 17.17
C SER A 28 2.45 -11.42 16.09
N GLY A 29 2.36 -10.99 14.82
CA GLY A 29 3.12 -11.61 13.73
C GLY A 29 2.54 -11.48 12.31
N MET A 30 1.51 -10.66 12.09
CA MET A 30 1.00 -10.44 10.72
C MET A 30 1.99 -9.60 9.91
N ALA A 31 2.37 -10.09 8.74
CA ALA A 31 3.30 -9.42 7.84
C ALA A 31 2.59 -8.51 6.82
N LEU A 32 1.33 -8.79 6.48
CA LEU A 32 0.55 -8.04 5.49
C LEU A 32 -0.96 -8.28 5.61
N SER A 33 -1.75 -7.42 4.95
CA SER A 33 -3.18 -7.65 4.67
C SER A 33 -3.35 -8.06 3.20
N LEU A 34 -3.87 -9.27 2.95
CA LEU A 34 -4.12 -9.80 1.61
C LEU A 34 -5.61 -9.71 1.29
N ILE A 35 -5.97 -8.81 0.39
CA ILE A 35 -7.30 -8.67 -0.19
C ILE A 35 -7.37 -9.57 -1.43
N VAL A 36 -8.36 -10.46 -1.48
CA VAL A 36 -8.60 -11.33 -2.64
C VAL A 36 -9.95 -11.01 -3.24
N VAL A 37 -9.95 -10.44 -4.44
CA VAL A 37 -11.16 -10.13 -5.20
C VAL A 37 -11.49 -11.30 -6.11
N VAL A 38 -12.69 -11.87 -5.99
CA VAL A 38 -13.06 -13.10 -6.70
C VAL A 38 -14.55 -13.13 -7.03
N ASP A 39 -14.90 -13.78 -8.14
CA ASP A 39 -16.30 -14.09 -8.47
C ASP A 39 -16.79 -15.35 -7.74
N GLU A 40 -18.09 -15.45 -7.46
CA GLU A 40 -18.70 -16.59 -6.74
C GLU A 40 -18.27 -17.96 -7.31
N LYS A 41 -18.09 -18.06 -8.63
CA LYS A 41 -17.74 -19.31 -9.32
C LYS A 41 -16.33 -19.82 -8.98
N ARG A 42 -15.41 -18.94 -8.56
CA ARG A 42 -13.98 -19.21 -8.37
C ARG A 42 -13.53 -19.16 -6.91
N VAL A 43 -14.45 -18.94 -5.97
CA VAL A 43 -14.13 -18.81 -4.53
C VAL A 43 -13.29 -19.98 -4.02
N ARG A 44 -13.64 -21.22 -4.37
CA ARG A 44 -12.89 -22.40 -3.89
C ARG A 44 -11.44 -22.44 -4.38
N GLU A 45 -11.20 -22.01 -5.61
CA GLU A 45 -9.86 -21.95 -6.20
C GLU A 45 -9.03 -20.84 -5.54
N ALA A 46 -9.63 -19.67 -5.33
CA ALA A 46 -9.02 -18.55 -4.61
C ALA A 46 -8.69 -18.92 -3.15
N GLU A 47 -9.59 -19.60 -2.45
CA GLU A 47 -9.37 -20.07 -1.08
C GLU A 47 -8.21 -21.05 -0.99
N ALA A 48 -8.12 -22.01 -1.91
CA ALA A 48 -7.02 -22.97 -1.96
C ALA A 48 -5.67 -22.26 -2.24
N ALA A 49 -5.64 -21.32 -3.19
CA ALA A 49 -4.44 -20.56 -3.51
C ALA A 49 -4.01 -19.63 -2.36
N ALA A 50 -4.95 -18.90 -1.76
CA ALA A 50 -4.69 -18.02 -0.63
C ALA A 50 -4.21 -18.79 0.60
N THR A 51 -4.73 -20.00 0.84
CA THR A 51 -4.27 -20.87 1.94
C THR A 51 -2.80 -21.27 1.79
N ILE A 52 -2.39 -21.64 0.57
CA ILE A 52 -0.97 -21.96 0.28
C ILE A 52 -0.11 -20.72 0.52
N ALA A 53 -0.52 -19.55 0.02
CA ALA A 53 0.24 -18.31 0.20
C ALA A 53 0.35 -17.90 1.68
N ALA A 54 -0.76 -17.93 2.42
CA ALA A 54 -0.85 -17.58 3.83
C ALA A 54 -0.02 -18.52 4.74
N SER A 55 0.23 -19.77 4.30
CA SER A 55 1.08 -20.71 5.03
C SER A 55 2.57 -20.31 5.01
N GLN A 56 3.00 -19.56 3.99
CA GLN A 56 4.36 -19.06 3.84
C GLN A 56 4.48 -17.60 4.31
N HIS A 57 3.39 -16.85 4.23
CA HIS A 57 3.30 -15.43 4.55
C HIS A 57 2.16 -15.18 5.54
N PRO A 58 2.45 -15.05 6.85
CA PRO A 58 1.42 -14.73 7.83
C PRO A 58 0.70 -13.43 7.47
N CYS A 59 -0.58 -13.52 7.10
CA CYS A 59 -1.35 -12.37 6.63
C CYS A 59 -2.75 -12.33 7.22
N ARG A 60 -3.40 -11.16 7.20
CA ARG A 60 -4.86 -11.08 7.31
C ARG A 60 -5.46 -11.34 5.94
N LEU A 61 -6.32 -12.34 5.80
CA LEU A 61 -6.95 -12.67 4.53
C LEU A 61 -8.36 -12.06 4.46
N LEU A 62 -8.56 -11.11 3.54
CA LEU A 62 -9.86 -10.48 3.28
C LEU A 62 -10.35 -10.91 1.90
N MET A 63 -11.23 -11.92 1.86
CA MET A 63 -11.78 -12.42 0.60
C MET A 63 -13.06 -11.64 0.27
N VAL A 64 -13.03 -10.87 -0.82
CA VAL A 64 -14.14 -10.09 -1.34
C VAL A 64 -14.75 -10.84 -2.51
N VAL A 65 -15.87 -11.51 -2.26
CA VAL A 65 -16.65 -12.20 -3.28
C VAL A 65 -17.66 -11.23 -3.86
N ARG A 66 -17.43 -10.81 -5.11
CA ARG A 66 -18.33 -9.95 -5.86
C ARG A 66 -19.38 -10.82 -6.56
N SER A 67 -20.63 -10.72 -6.11
CA SER A 67 -21.71 -11.60 -6.58
C SER A 67 -22.92 -10.78 -6.99
N ASP A 68 -23.45 -11.03 -8.19
CA ASP A 68 -24.77 -10.55 -8.63
C ASP A 68 -24.99 -9.02 -8.44
N PHE A 69 -24.27 -8.23 -9.24
CA PHE A 69 -24.34 -6.76 -9.21
C PHE A 69 -25.71 -6.19 -9.59
N GLU A 70 -26.52 -6.96 -10.31
CA GLU A 70 -27.85 -6.56 -10.79
C GLU A 70 -28.93 -6.72 -9.71
N ARG A 71 -28.60 -7.36 -8.58
CA ARG A 71 -29.53 -7.55 -7.49
C ARG A 71 -29.99 -6.20 -6.94
N PRO A 72 -31.31 -5.95 -6.79
CA PRO A 72 -31.83 -4.65 -6.38
C PRO A 72 -31.56 -4.31 -4.92
N ILE A 73 -31.25 -5.31 -4.08
CA ILE A 73 -31.03 -5.15 -2.64
C ILE A 73 -29.55 -5.35 -2.36
N ASN A 74 -28.95 -4.36 -1.69
CA ASN A 74 -27.60 -4.46 -1.14
C ASN A 74 -27.62 -5.43 0.05
N ARG A 75 -26.73 -6.41 0.04
CA ARG A 75 -26.58 -7.37 1.13
C ARG A 75 -25.12 -7.74 1.30
N LEU A 76 -24.71 -7.88 2.55
CA LEU A 76 -23.41 -8.41 2.95
C LEU A 76 -23.63 -9.67 3.76
N ASP A 77 -23.03 -10.76 3.33
CA ASP A 77 -22.85 -11.95 4.16
C ASP A 77 -21.35 -12.11 4.45
N ALA A 78 -20.98 -12.39 5.69
CA ALA A 78 -19.58 -12.52 6.08
C ALA A 78 -19.34 -13.80 6.87
N GLU A 79 -18.20 -14.44 6.63
CA GLU A 79 -17.73 -15.60 7.38
C GLU A 79 -16.36 -15.29 7.97
N ILE A 80 -16.24 -15.32 9.30
CA ILE A 80 -14.99 -15.12 10.00
C ILE A 80 -14.40 -16.50 10.33
N VAL A 81 -13.18 -16.72 9.85
CA VAL A 81 -12.41 -17.95 10.00
C VAL A 81 -11.08 -17.61 10.67
N VAL A 82 -10.93 -17.96 11.94
CA VAL A 82 -9.66 -17.84 12.67
C VAL A 82 -9.09 -19.23 12.86
N GLY A 83 -8.06 -19.56 12.07
CA GLY A 83 -7.57 -20.93 11.98
C GLY A 83 -8.58 -21.89 11.31
N GLY A 84 -8.06 -22.92 10.63
CA GLY A 84 -8.89 -23.95 10.00
C GLY A 84 -8.78 -23.95 8.47
N ARG A 85 -9.91 -23.81 7.76
CA ARG A 85 -9.99 -24.09 6.32
C ARG A 85 -9.17 -23.16 5.43
N LEU A 86 -8.88 -21.94 5.91
CA LEU A 86 -8.07 -20.94 5.19
C LEU A 86 -6.62 -20.88 5.72
N GLY A 87 -6.20 -21.93 6.43
CA GLY A 87 -4.85 -22.01 6.99
C GLY A 87 -4.75 -21.33 8.36
N PRO A 88 -3.54 -20.89 8.75
CA PRO A 88 -3.28 -20.32 10.07
C PRO A 88 -3.73 -18.86 10.21
N CYS A 89 -4.23 -18.22 9.16
CA CYS A 89 -4.57 -16.80 9.17
C CYS A 89 -5.90 -16.49 9.88
N GLU A 90 -6.02 -15.22 10.28
CA GLU A 90 -7.33 -14.59 10.47
C GLU A 90 -7.88 -14.25 9.10
N ALA A 91 -8.99 -14.88 8.72
CA ALA A 91 -9.64 -14.68 7.44
C ALA A 91 -11.08 -14.21 7.59
N VAL A 92 -11.50 -13.31 6.71
CA VAL A 92 -12.88 -12.84 6.57
C VAL A 92 -13.30 -13.06 5.12
N VAL A 93 -14.32 -13.87 4.90
CA VAL A 93 -14.91 -14.11 3.57
C VAL A 93 -16.21 -13.33 3.48
N MET A 94 -16.24 -12.31 2.63
CA MET A 94 -17.35 -11.38 2.46
C MET A 94 -17.99 -11.62 1.10
N ARG A 95 -19.28 -11.97 1.09
CA ARG A 95 -20.11 -12.03 -0.11
C ARG A 95 -20.95 -10.77 -0.20
N MET A 96 -20.72 -9.99 -1.24
CA MET A 96 -21.38 -8.71 -1.45
C MET A 96 -22.32 -8.81 -2.64
N TYR A 97 -23.54 -8.32 -2.45
CA TYR A 97 -24.60 -8.33 -3.46
C TYR A 97 -25.06 -6.91 -3.81
N GLY A 98 -25.56 -6.73 -5.03
CA GLY A 98 -26.08 -5.46 -5.51
C GLY A 98 -25.00 -4.38 -5.63
N ARG A 99 -25.36 -3.11 -5.39
CA ARG A 99 -24.43 -1.97 -5.49
C ARG A 99 -23.31 -2.01 -4.45
N LEU A 100 -23.49 -2.73 -3.34
CA LEU A 100 -22.43 -2.90 -2.34
C LEU A 100 -21.18 -3.57 -2.94
N ALA A 101 -21.35 -4.50 -3.90
CA ALA A 101 -20.23 -5.15 -4.56
C ALA A 101 -19.35 -4.18 -5.38
N LEU A 102 -19.90 -3.02 -5.78
CA LEU A 102 -19.17 -1.93 -6.45
C LEU A 102 -18.42 -1.02 -5.48
N HIS A 103 -18.78 -1.07 -4.18
CA HIS A 103 -18.23 -0.23 -3.11
C HIS A 103 -17.63 -1.07 -1.98
N ALA A 104 -16.94 -2.16 -2.35
CA ALA A 104 -16.38 -3.12 -1.41
C ALA A 104 -15.35 -2.51 -0.45
N GLU A 105 -14.66 -1.43 -0.86
CA GLU A 105 -13.72 -0.67 -0.05
C GLU A 105 -14.32 -0.17 1.27
N SER A 106 -15.60 0.20 1.27
CA SER A 106 -16.29 0.70 2.47
C SER A 106 -16.35 -0.34 3.60
N VAL A 107 -16.36 -1.63 3.26
CA VAL A 107 -16.37 -2.75 4.21
C VAL A 107 -14.97 -3.26 4.50
N VAL A 108 -14.08 -3.24 3.49
CA VAL A 108 -12.71 -3.77 3.60
C VAL A 108 -11.81 -2.86 4.42
N MET A 109 -11.91 -1.53 4.25
CA MET A 109 -11.00 -0.55 4.87
C MET A 109 -10.92 -0.68 6.41
N PRO A 110 -12.04 -0.77 7.16
CA PRO A 110 -11.99 -0.94 8.61
C PRO A 110 -11.44 -2.30 9.08
N LEU A 111 -11.35 -3.29 8.17
CA LEU A 111 -10.86 -4.64 8.47
C LEU A 111 -9.35 -4.79 8.20
N LEU A 112 -8.70 -3.78 7.60
CA LEU A 112 -7.27 -3.78 7.37
C LEU A 112 -6.50 -3.80 8.70
N VAL A 113 -5.31 -4.39 8.67
CA VAL A 113 -4.37 -4.28 9.79
C VAL A 113 -3.59 -2.98 9.61
N PRO A 114 -3.50 -2.10 10.62
CA PRO A 114 -2.71 -0.88 10.54
C PRO A 114 -1.22 -1.22 10.40
N ASP A 115 -0.47 -0.33 9.77
CA ASP A 115 1.01 -0.37 9.66
C ASP A 115 1.61 -1.59 8.97
N VAL A 116 0.80 -2.43 8.32
CA VAL A 116 1.29 -3.52 7.47
C VAL A 116 0.91 -3.27 6.01
N PRO A 117 1.74 -3.72 5.06
CA PRO A 117 1.43 -3.59 3.64
C PRO A 117 0.09 -4.23 3.26
N VAL A 118 -0.62 -3.59 2.33
CA VAL A 118 -1.87 -4.08 1.74
C VAL A 118 -1.58 -4.61 0.34
N VAL A 119 -1.98 -5.86 0.11
CA VAL A 119 -1.84 -6.54 -1.18
C VAL A 119 -3.23 -6.86 -1.71
N THR A 120 -3.56 -6.38 -2.92
CA THR A 120 -4.80 -6.76 -3.60
C THR A 120 -4.50 -7.69 -4.76
N TRP A 121 -5.17 -8.83 -4.76
CA TRP A 121 -5.09 -9.83 -5.82
C TRP A 121 -6.47 -10.06 -6.43
N TRP A 122 -6.59 -9.85 -7.74
CA TRP A 122 -7.80 -10.20 -8.50
C TRP A 122 -7.67 -11.62 -9.04
N HIS A 123 -8.40 -12.55 -8.43
CA HIS A 123 -8.50 -13.93 -8.90
C HIS A 123 -9.68 -14.08 -9.88
N GLY A 124 -9.45 -13.61 -11.10
CA GLY A 124 -10.44 -13.60 -12.18
C GLY A 124 -9.93 -12.79 -13.36
N GLU A 125 -10.84 -12.33 -14.20
CA GLU A 125 -10.49 -11.37 -15.24
C GLU A 125 -9.95 -10.09 -14.59
N PRO A 126 -8.76 -9.60 -15.01
CA PRO A 126 -8.21 -8.37 -14.45
C PRO A 126 -9.15 -7.17 -14.68
N PRO A 127 -9.18 -6.20 -13.75
CA PRO A 127 -9.96 -4.99 -13.95
C PRO A 127 -9.47 -4.24 -15.20
N GLU A 128 -10.38 -3.59 -15.93
CA GLU A 128 -10.06 -2.83 -17.14
C GLU A 128 -8.97 -1.76 -16.87
N LEU A 129 -9.15 -1.04 -15.76
CA LEU A 129 -8.14 -0.14 -15.20
C LEU A 129 -7.96 -0.46 -13.72
N ILE A 130 -6.74 -0.78 -13.31
CA ILE A 130 -6.43 -1.08 -11.90
C ILE A 130 -6.78 0.12 -11.00
N ALA A 131 -6.51 1.35 -11.46
CA ALA A 131 -6.82 2.58 -10.74
C ALA A 131 -8.32 2.82 -10.51
N ASN A 132 -9.20 2.24 -11.34
CA ASN A 132 -10.65 2.41 -11.18
C ASN A 132 -11.25 1.50 -10.10
N ASP A 133 -10.52 0.48 -9.66
CA ASP A 133 -10.96 -0.37 -8.57
C ASP A 133 -10.42 0.18 -7.24
N PHE A 134 -11.32 0.63 -6.35
CA PHE A 134 -10.92 1.19 -5.06
C PHE A 134 -10.08 0.20 -4.22
N LEU A 135 -10.26 -1.11 -4.39
CA LEU A 135 -9.41 -2.10 -3.73
C LEU A 135 -7.98 -2.13 -4.29
N GLY A 136 -7.77 -1.67 -5.53
CA GLY A 136 -6.45 -1.39 -6.08
C GLY A 136 -5.86 -0.10 -5.51
N VAL A 137 -6.66 0.94 -5.38
CA VAL A 137 -6.24 2.27 -4.87
C VAL A 137 -5.66 2.21 -3.45
N VAL A 138 -6.16 1.29 -2.63
CA VAL A 138 -5.74 1.11 -1.23
C VAL A 138 -4.56 0.15 -1.07
N ALA A 139 -4.15 -0.53 -2.15
CA ALA A 139 -3.11 -1.55 -2.12
C ALA A 139 -1.72 -1.00 -2.49
N ASP A 140 -0.73 -1.43 -1.72
CA ASP A 140 0.70 -1.21 -1.99
C ASP A 140 1.20 -2.12 -3.12
N ARG A 141 0.68 -3.36 -3.16
CA ARG A 141 0.96 -4.36 -4.21
C ARG A 141 -0.33 -4.78 -4.90
N ARG A 142 -0.34 -4.75 -6.23
CA ARG A 142 -1.52 -5.05 -7.07
C ARG A 142 -1.18 -6.21 -7.99
N ILE A 143 -1.83 -7.35 -7.77
CA ILE A 143 -1.52 -8.62 -8.44
C ILE A 143 -2.68 -8.98 -9.37
N THR A 144 -2.41 -9.06 -10.68
CA THR A 144 -3.39 -9.50 -11.68
C THR A 144 -3.02 -10.85 -12.28
N ASP A 145 -3.94 -11.45 -13.05
CA ASP A 145 -3.65 -12.64 -13.84
C ASP A 145 -4.27 -12.53 -15.25
N THR A 146 -3.53 -11.92 -16.17
CA THR A 146 -3.90 -11.81 -17.60
C THR A 146 -4.17 -13.17 -18.26
N GLY A 147 -3.67 -14.27 -17.67
CA GLY A 147 -3.97 -15.62 -18.14
C GLY A 147 -5.43 -16.05 -17.97
N GLN A 148 -6.21 -15.33 -17.16
CA GLN A 148 -7.63 -15.58 -16.91
C GLN A 148 -8.58 -14.71 -17.74
N ALA A 149 -8.05 -13.73 -18.49
CA ALA A 149 -8.85 -12.90 -19.39
C ALA A 149 -9.27 -13.67 -20.67
N ASP A 150 -10.36 -13.24 -21.29
CA ASP A 150 -10.83 -13.78 -22.57
C ASP A 150 -9.83 -13.46 -23.70
N ASP A 151 -9.43 -12.19 -23.83
CA ASP A 151 -8.30 -11.76 -24.66
C ASP A 151 -7.08 -11.45 -23.79
N ARG A 152 -6.25 -12.47 -23.60
CA ARG A 152 -5.06 -12.42 -22.73
C ARG A 152 -4.01 -11.41 -23.20
N ILE A 153 -3.86 -11.23 -24.51
CA ILE A 153 -2.85 -10.31 -25.06
C ILE A 153 -3.36 -8.88 -24.99
N ALA A 154 -4.65 -8.63 -25.25
CA ALA A 154 -5.25 -7.33 -25.00
C ALA A 154 -5.16 -6.95 -23.53
N ALA A 155 -5.48 -7.87 -22.61
CA ALA A 155 -5.33 -7.63 -21.18
C ALA A 155 -3.88 -7.33 -20.77
N LEU A 156 -2.90 -8.03 -21.33
CA LEU A 156 -1.48 -7.74 -21.07
C LEU A 156 -1.04 -6.38 -21.64
N ARG A 157 -1.52 -5.99 -22.83
CA ARG A 157 -1.28 -4.65 -23.38
C ARG A 157 -1.91 -3.57 -22.52
N GLN A 158 -3.10 -3.84 -21.97
CA GLN A 158 -3.73 -2.95 -21.02
C GLN A 158 -2.87 -2.80 -19.77
N ARG A 159 -2.33 -3.90 -19.21
CA ARG A 159 -1.34 -3.86 -18.11
C ARG A 159 -0.09 -3.06 -18.45
N ALA A 160 0.42 -3.12 -19.68
CA ALA A 160 1.51 -2.26 -20.11
C ALA A 160 1.10 -0.77 -20.16
N SER A 161 -0.14 -0.49 -20.56
CA SER A 161 -0.69 0.87 -20.67
C SER A 161 -1.03 1.50 -19.33
N ASP A 162 -1.48 0.74 -18.33
CA ASP A 162 -1.90 1.25 -17.02
C ASP A 162 -0.93 0.94 -15.89
N TYR A 163 0.22 0.31 -16.18
CA TYR A 163 1.25 0.00 -15.20
C TYR A 163 1.60 1.18 -14.27
N ALA A 164 1.55 0.90 -12.97
CA ALA A 164 2.07 1.71 -11.89
C ALA A 164 3.08 0.90 -11.04
N PRO A 165 4.06 1.54 -10.39
CA PRO A 165 4.94 0.86 -9.43
C PRO A 165 4.13 0.13 -8.36
N GLY A 166 4.44 -1.15 -8.14
CA GLY A 166 3.67 -2.05 -7.27
C GLY A 166 2.74 -3.01 -8.03
N ASP A 167 2.60 -2.85 -9.35
CA ASP A 167 1.83 -3.78 -10.19
C ASP A 167 2.69 -4.99 -10.58
N THR A 168 2.06 -6.15 -10.59
CA THR A 168 2.62 -7.40 -11.11
C THR A 168 1.50 -8.25 -11.71
N ASP A 169 1.86 -9.13 -12.64
CA ASP A 169 0.93 -10.10 -13.20
C ASP A 169 1.46 -11.52 -12.99
N LEU A 170 0.62 -12.46 -12.59
CA LEU A 170 1.05 -13.85 -12.36
C LEU A 170 1.58 -14.54 -13.63
N ALA A 171 1.30 -14.04 -14.83
CA ALA A 171 1.98 -14.49 -16.04
C ALA A 171 3.50 -14.23 -16.00
N TRP A 172 3.93 -13.13 -15.36
CA TRP A 172 5.34 -12.82 -15.13
C TRP A 172 5.98 -13.79 -14.12
N THR A 173 5.29 -14.03 -13.02
CA THR A 173 5.70 -14.97 -11.97
C THR A 173 5.85 -16.39 -12.52
N ARG A 174 4.97 -16.81 -13.45
CA ARG A 174 5.02 -18.11 -14.11
C ARG A 174 6.29 -18.37 -14.89
N ILE A 175 6.94 -17.32 -15.39
CA ILE A 175 8.19 -17.43 -16.13
C ILE A 175 9.43 -17.20 -15.26
N THR A 176 9.30 -17.00 -13.94
CA THR A 176 10.48 -16.93 -13.06
C THR A 176 11.39 -18.16 -13.23
N PRO A 177 10.91 -19.42 -13.21
CA PRO A 177 11.78 -20.58 -13.42
C PRO A 177 12.45 -20.60 -14.81
N TRP A 178 11.72 -20.20 -15.86
CA TRP A 178 12.28 -20.05 -17.21
C TRP A 178 13.42 -19.03 -17.26
N ARG A 179 13.17 -17.85 -16.68
CA ARG A 179 14.15 -16.75 -16.62
C ARG A 179 15.38 -17.16 -15.82
N THR A 180 15.22 -17.85 -14.70
CA THR A 180 16.34 -18.37 -13.89
C THR A 180 17.20 -19.36 -14.67
N LEU A 181 16.59 -20.33 -15.36
CA LEU A 181 17.34 -21.32 -16.15
C LEU A 181 18.05 -20.68 -17.34
N LEU A 182 17.40 -19.75 -18.05
CA LEU A 182 18.01 -19.01 -19.15
C LEU A 182 19.14 -18.10 -18.67
N ALA A 183 18.95 -17.37 -17.58
CA ALA A 183 19.98 -16.50 -17.01
C ALA A 183 21.21 -17.29 -16.54
N GLY A 184 21.01 -18.42 -15.86
CA GLY A 184 22.12 -19.28 -15.42
C GLY A 184 22.94 -19.88 -16.56
N ALA A 185 22.43 -19.89 -17.79
CA ALA A 185 23.24 -20.28 -18.94
C ALA A 185 24.33 -19.26 -19.29
N PHE A 186 24.08 -17.97 -19.01
CA PHE A 186 25.03 -16.90 -19.31
C PHE A 186 26.28 -16.94 -18.44
N ASP A 187 26.25 -17.67 -17.31
CA ASP A 187 27.44 -17.91 -16.48
C ASP A 187 28.55 -18.67 -17.24
N THR A 188 28.21 -19.31 -18.35
CA THR A 188 29.13 -20.13 -19.16
C THR A 188 29.14 -19.73 -20.64
N LEU A 189 28.50 -18.61 -21.00
CA LEU A 189 28.46 -18.09 -22.35
C LEU A 189 29.43 -16.92 -22.48
N ASP A 190 30.47 -17.09 -23.30
CA ASP A 190 31.47 -16.04 -23.57
C ASP A 190 31.18 -15.23 -24.85
N THR A 191 29.96 -15.36 -25.39
CA THR A 191 29.59 -14.85 -26.70
C THR A 191 28.29 -14.06 -26.64
N ARG A 192 28.16 -13.07 -27.53
CA ARG A 192 26.97 -12.23 -27.60
C ARG A 192 25.82 -12.99 -28.26
N VAL A 193 24.63 -12.93 -27.65
CA VAL A 193 23.39 -13.42 -28.27
C VAL A 193 22.95 -12.43 -29.37
N THR A 194 22.71 -12.95 -30.56
CA THR A 194 22.34 -12.19 -31.77
C THR A 194 20.87 -12.34 -32.15
N GLY A 195 20.22 -13.41 -31.68
CA GLY A 195 18.79 -13.64 -31.93
C GLY A 195 18.18 -14.61 -30.94
N ALA A 196 16.86 -14.60 -30.88
CA ALA A 196 16.09 -15.53 -30.06
C ALA A 196 14.83 -15.99 -30.80
N THR A 197 14.41 -17.22 -30.56
CA THR A 197 13.17 -17.79 -31.08
C THR A 197 12.37 -18.35 -29.90
N ILE A 198 11.09 -18.01 -29.83
CA ILE A 198 10.15 -18.43 -28.79
C ILE A 198 9.05 -19.26 -29.46
N VAL A 199 8.77 -20.45 -28.94
CA VAL A 199 7.67 -21.30 -29.44
C VAL A 199 6.56 -21.32 -28.39
N ALA A 200 5.39 -20.80 -28.73
CA ALA A 200 4.23 -20.72 -27.84
C ALA A 200 2.94 -20.41 -28.63
N PRO A 201 1.74 -20.54 -28.03
CA PRO A 201 0.54 -19.92 -28.60
C PRO A 201 0.69 -18.42 -28.79
N ALA A 202 0.13 -17.89 -29.88
CA ALA A 202 0.11 -16.45 -30.14
C ALA A 202 -0.62 -15.64 -29.05
N SER A 203 -1.56 -16.29 -28.34
CA SER A 203 -2.34 -15.70 -27.26
C SER A 203 -1.73 -15.89 -25.86
N ASP A 204 -0.49 -16.38 -25.75
CA ASP A 204 0.13 -16.65 -24.46
C ASP A 204 0.83 -15.40 -23.87
N PRO A 205 0.33 -14.83 -22.76
CA PRO A 205 0.95 -13.67 -22.13
C PRO A 205 2.36 -13.97 -21.59
N THR A 206 2.66 -15.22 -21.24
CA THR A 206 3.99 -15.61 -20.75
C THR A 206 5.05 -15.56 -21.84
N ALA A 207 4.68 -15.87 -23.09
CA ALA A 207 5.55 -15.76 -24.24
C ALA A 207 5.81 -14.30 -24.63
N ALA A 208 4.77 -13.46 -24.55
CA ALA A 208 4.89 -12.02 -24.75
C ALA A 208 5.84 -11.38 -23.72
N LEU A 209 5.68 -11.70 -22.43
CA LEU A 209 6.55 -11.21 -21.37
C LEU A 209 7.99 -11.74 -21.48
N MET A 210 8.17 -13.01 -21.90
CA MET A 210 9.49 -13.57 -22.19
C MET A 210 10.19 -12.79 -23.33
N SER A 211 9.44 -12.48 -24.40
CA SER A 211 9.94 -11.70 -25.52
C SER A 211 10.39 -10.30 -25.09
N GLY A 212 9.53 -9.61 -24.32
CA GLY A 212 9.85 -8.28 -23.78
C GLY A 212 11.05 -8.29 -22.83
N TRP A 213 11.17 -9.30 -21.98
CA TRP A 213 12.32 -9.45 -21.08
C TRP A 213 13.63 -9.68 -21.84
N LEU A 214 13.66 -10.59 -22.82
CA LEU A 214 14.84 -10.81 -23.66
C LEU A 214 15.20 -9.56 -24.47
N THR A 215 14.20 -8.82 -24.96
CA THR A 215 14.40 -7.54 -25.64
C THR A 215 15.07 -6.52 -24.73
N ALA A 216 14.53 -6.33 -23.52
CA ALA A 216 15.08 -5.37 -22.56
C ALA A 216 16.49 -5.74 -22.09
N ARG A 217 16.80 -7.03 -21.93
CA ARG A 217 18.10 -7.48 -21.40
C ARG A 217 19.19 -7.63 -22.45
N LEU A 218 18.84 -8.03 -23.68
CA LEU A 218 19.81 -8.36 -24.73
C LEU A 218 19.81 -7.37 -25.90
N GLY A 219 18.80 -6.50 -26.00
CA GLY A 219 18.65 -5.56 -27.12
C GLY A 219 18.35 -6.25 -28.45
N ILE A 220 17.83 -7.48 -28.42
CA ILE A 220 17.42 -8.27 -29.60
C ILE A 220 15.90 -8.29 -29.70
N GLN A 221 15.36 -8.56 -30.90
CA GLN A 221 13.92 -8.80 -31.07
C GLN A 221 13.69 -10.31 -31.25
N PRO A 222 13.13 -11.01 -30.25
CA PRO A 222 12.82 -12.44 -30.38
C PRO A 222 11.73 -12.70 -31.42
N GLU A 223 11.91 -13.74 -32.21
CA GLU A 223 10.90 -14.25 -33.14
C GLU A 223 9.93 -15.18 -32.40
N LEU A 224 8.63 -14.89 -32.46
CA LEU A 224 7.59 -15.78 -31.94
C LEU A 224 7.10 -16.74 -33.04
N VAL A 225 7.36 -18.03 -32.87
CA VAL A 225 6.81 -19.10 -33.70
C VAL A 225 5.53 -19.61 -33.02
N ALA A 226 4.38 -19.19 -33.56
CA ALA A 226 3.09 -19.56 -33.03
C ALA A 226 2.81 -21.07 -33.22
N THR A 227 2.34 -21.74 -32.17
CA THR A 227 1.88 -23.14 -32.21
C THR A 227 0.59 -23.32 -31.42
N ASN A 228 -0.25 -24.25 -31.86
CA ASN A 228 -1.44 -24.69 -31.12
C ASN A 228 -1.24 -26.07 -30.44
N ASP A 229 -0.07 -26.68 -30.62
CA ASP A 229 0.23 -28.03 -30.10
C ASP A 229 0.43 -28.02 -28.58
N PHE A 230 0.76 -26.85 -28.02
CA PHE A 230 1.00 -26.65 -26.60
C PHE A 230 0.16 -25.49 -26.09
N PRO A 231 -0.43 -25.59 -24.88
CA PRO A 231 -1.32 -24.55 -24.38
C PRO A 231 -0.60 -23.29 -23.86
N ARG A 232 0.74 -23.32 -23.76
CA ARG A 232 1.61 -22.27 -23.19
C ARG A 232 3.03 -22.36 -23.77
N LEU A 233 3.93 -21.46 -23.35
CA LEU A 233 5.35 -21.40 -23.69
C LEU A 233 6.01 -22.79 -23.70
N ARG A 234 6.46 -23.22 -24.88
CA ARG A 234 7.05 -24.54 -25.14
C ARG A 234 8.57 -24.49 -25.11
N SER A 235 9.18 -23.54 -25.79
CA SER A 235 10.64 -23.42 -25.83
C SER A 235 11.12 -22.00 -26.07
N VAL A 236 12.35 -21.76 -25.64
CA VAL A 236 13.13 -20.55 -25.94
C VAL A 236 14.48 -21.01 -26.48
N THR A 237 14.87 -20.49 -27.64
CA THR A 237 16.16 -20.78 -28.30
C THR A 237 16.92 -19.49 -28.50
N LEU A 238 18.18 -19.44 -28.08
CA LEU A 238 19.08 -18.31 -28.25
C LEU A 238 20.17 -18.67 -29.28
N LYS A 239 20.42 -17.75 -30.22
CA LYS A 239 21.48 -17.87 -31.22
C LYS A 239 22.62 -16.93 -30.83
N CYS A 240 23.84 -17.45 -30.81
CA CYS A 240 25.03 -16.70 -30.43
C CYS A 240 25.85 -16.28 -31.66
N ALA A 241 26.65 -15.22 -31.52
CA ALA A 241 27.55 -14.74 -32.56
C ALA A 241 28.63 -15.77 -32.95
N SER A 242 28.98 -16.69 -32.05
CA SER A 242 29.91 -17.80 -32.30
C SER A 242 29.31 -18.90 -33.20
N GLY A 243 28.01 -18.86 -33.48
CA GLY A 243 27.26 -19.96 -34.09
C GLY A 243 26.69 -20.96 -33.09
N ASP A 244 26.99 -20.82 -31.79
CA ASP A 244 26.40 -21.64 -30.75
C ASP A 244 24.90 -21.39 -30.62
N VAL A 245 24.15 -22.48 -30.44
CA VAL A 245 22.72 -22.46 -30.21
C VAL A 245 22.45 -23.03 -28.82
N LEU A 246 21.68 -22.29 -28.05
CA LEU A 246 21.16 -22.73 -26.77
C LEU A 246 19.66 -22.87 -26.88
N SER A 247 19.11 -23.99 -26.42
CA SER A 247 17.66 -24.15 -26.32
C SER A 247 17.25 -24.66 -24.95
N LEU A 248 16.13 -24.12 -24.46
CA LEU A 248 15.42 -24.63 -23.30
C LEU A 248 14.02 -25.03 -23.76
N THR A 249 13.73 -26.32 -23.71
CA THR A 249 12.45 -26.88 -24.20
C THR A 249 11.77 -27.65 -23.08
N ARG A 250 10.52 -27.30 -22.79
CA ARG A 250 9.75 -27.96 -21.73
C ARG A 250 9.02 -29.20 -22.27
N GLU A 251 9.20 -30.31 -21.58
CA GLU A 251 8.44 -31.55 -21.70
C GLU A 251 7.78 -31.85 -20.35
N ASP A 252 6.48 -31.54 -20.26
CA ASP A 252 5.69 -31.64 -19.04
C ASP A 252 6.27 -30.85 -17.84
N SER A 253 6.80 -31.55 -16.84
CA SER A 253 7.40 -30.99 -15.62
C SER A 253 8.93 -30.88 -15.68
N MET A 254 9.54 -31.31 -16.79
CA MET A 254 10.97 -31.26 -17.05
C MET A 254 11.24 -30.31 -18.21
N ALA A 255 12.45 -29.76 -18.25
CA ALA A 255 12.94 -29.04 -19.40
C ALA A 255 14.29 -29.58 -19.82
N THR A 256 14.44 -29.82 -21.11
CA THR A 256 15.70 -30.17 -21.74
C THR A 256 16.42 -28.88 -22.11
N PHE A 257 17.55 -28.67 -21.47
CA PHE A 257 18.50 -27.62 -21.79
C PHE A 257 19.58 -28.21 -22.71
N SER A 258 19.63 -27.71 -23.94
CA SER A 258 20.59 -28.14 -24.96
C SER A 258 21.50 -26.99 -25.36
N ARG A 259 22.78 -27.30 -25.60
CA ARG A 259 23.78 -26.34 -26.08
C ARG A 259 24.68 -27.01 -27.11
N SER A 260 25.01 -26.29 -28.18
CA SER A 260 26.00 -26.73 -29.18
C SER A 260 27.26 -27.32 -28.52
N GLY A 261 27.64 -28.53 -28.94
CA GLY A 261 28.84 -29.21 -28.46
C GLY A 261 28.80 -29.73 -27.02
N HIS A 262 27.66 -29.66 -26.32
CA HIS A 262 27.51 -30.14 -24.95
C HIS A 262 26.37 -31.16 -24.84
N ALA A 263 26.48 -32.07 -23.88
CA ALA A 263 25.39 -33.02 -23.59
C ALA A 263 24.18 -32.29 -23.00
N ASP A 264 22.99 -32.71 -23.43
CA ASP A 264 21.73 -32.18 -22.94
C ASP A 264 21.57 -32.39 -21.44
N ARG A 265 20.98 -31.40 -20.76
CA ARG A 265 20.69 -31.44 -19.33
C ARG A 265 19.19 -31.38 -19.11
N ASN A 266 18.66 -32.35 -18.38
CA ASN A 266 17.27 -32.31 -17.95
C ASN A 266 17.16 -31.59 -16.60
N LEU A 267 16.37 -30.53 -16.56
CA LEU A 267 16.19 -29.64 -15.42
C LEU A 267 14.71 -29.63 -15.01
N PRO A 268 14.39 -29.54 -13.71
CA PRO A 268 13.01 -29.43 -13.28
C PRO A 268 12.42 -28.08 -13.73
N LEU A 269 11.27 -28.13 -14.40
CA LEU A 269 10.50 -26.96 -14.80
C LEU A 269 9.02 -27.18 -14.47
N VAL A 270 8.79 -27.45 -13.19
CA VAL A 270 7.51 -27.88 -12.63
C VAL A 270 6.49 -26.75 -12.69
N ARG A 271 5.25 -27.10 -13.03
CA ARG A 271 4.12 -26.16 -12.94
C ARG A 271 3.77 -25.96 -11.48
N ARG A 272 3.76 -24.71 -11.06
CA ARG A 272 3.43 -24.32 -9.69
C ARG A 272 1.93 -24.08 -9.59
N PRO A 273 1.28 -24.47 -8.48
CA PRO A 273 -0.08 -24.03 -8.19
C PRO A 273 -0.10 -22.51 -8.00
N THR A 274 -1.24 -21.88 -8.31
CA THR A 274 -1.41 -20.41 -8.19
C THR A 274 -1.06 -19.87 -6.81
N GLY A 275 -1.26 -20.66 -5.74
CA GLY A 275 -0.88 -20.26 -4.39
C GLY A 275 0.63 -20.12 -4.18
N GLU A 276 1.46 -20.92 -4.86
CA GLU A 276 2.93 -20.75 -4.83
C GLU A 276 3.38 -19.56 -5.68
N GLU A 277 2.69 -19.29 -6.80
CA GLU A 277 2.91 -18.08 -7.59
C GLU A 277 2.58 -16.83 -6.74
N LEU A 278 1.43 -16.84 -6.06
CA LEU A 278 1.04 -15.77 -5.17
C LEU A 278 2.04 -15.60 -4.01
N ALA A 279 2.45 -16.70 -3.36
CA ALA A 279 3.47 -16.66 -2.30
C ALA A 279 4.79 -16.04 -2.79
N GLU A 280 5.19 -16.30 -4.04
CA GLU A 280 6.38 -15.67 -4.62
C GLU A 280 6.27 -14.14 -4.67
N GLU A 281 5.12 -13.61 -5.09
CA GLU A 281 4.88 -12.17 -5.12
C GLU A 281 4.77 -11.55 -3.73
N LEU A 282 4.31 -12.30 -2.72
CA LEU A 282 4.26 -11.83 -1.32
C LEU A 282 5.64 -11.78 -0.64
N ARG A 283 6.68 -12.41 -1.20
CA ARG A 283 8.05 -12.32 -0.67
C ARG A 283 8.70 -10.96 -0.87
N ARG A 284 8.31 -10.23 -1.92
CA ARG A 284 8.90 -8.95 -2.28
C ARG A 284 7.82 -7.97 -2.72
N LEU A 285 7.55 -6.98 -1.88
CA LEU A 285 6.47 -6.02 -2.10
C LEU A 285 6.91 -4.78 -2.89
N ASP A 286 8.21 -4.52 -2.97
CA ASP A 286 8.76 -3.41 -3.77
C ASP A 286 8.42 -3.55 -5.26
N SER A 287 8.44 -2.43 -5.97
CA SER A 287 8.25 -2.39 -7.43
C SER A 287 9.23 -3.31 -8.16
N ASP A 288 8.71 -4.16 -9.07
CA ASP A 288 9.54 -4.97 -9.97
C ASP A 288 9.83 -4.21 -11.27
N GLN A 289 11.00 -3.55 -11.31
CA GLN A 289 11.45 -2.85 -12.50
C GLN A 289 11.70 -3.80 -13.69
N ILE A 290 12.09 -5.06 -13.44
CA ILE A 290 12.35 -6.02 -14.50
C ILE A 290 11.05 -6.38 -15.22
N TYR A 291 9.96 -6.49 -14.47
CA TYR A 291 8.62 -6.63 -15.04
C TYR A 291 8.22 -5.41 -15.88
N ALA A 292 8.42 -4.19 -15.36
CA ALA A 292 8.14 -2.95 -16.09
C ALA A 292 8.92 -2.84 -17.41
N ASP A 293 10.19 -3.22 -17.39
CA ASP A 293 11.04 -3.27 -18.59
C ASP A 293 10.51 -4.31 -19.60
N ALA A 294 10.09 -5.48 -19.11
CA ALA A 294 9.53 -6.55 -19.93
C ALA A 294 8.16 -6.19 -20.54
N LEU A 295 7.38 -5.30 -19.91
CA LEU A 295 6.19 -4.70 -20.52
C LEU A 295 6.51 -3.68 -21.63
N GLY A 296 7.77 -3.24 -21.73
CA GLY A 296 8.23 -2.32 -22.77
C GLY A 296 8.31 -0.84 -22.36
N ARG A 297 8.33 -0.50 -21.07
CA ARG A 297 8.30 0.90 -20.58
C ARG A 297 9.65 1.64 -20.53
N GLY A 298 10.71 1.11 -21.15
CA GLY A 298 12.06 1.71 -21.13
C GLY A 298 12.73 1.91 -22.49
N HIS A 299 12.13 1.42 -23.58
CA HIS A 299 12.71 1.48 -24.91
C HIS A 299 11.64 1.77 -25.97
N VAL A 300 12.00 2.51 -27.02
CA VAL A 300 11.20 2.62 -28.25
C VAL A 300 11.13 1.23 -28.87
N CYS A 301 10.12 0.44 -28.50
CA CYS A 301 9.87 -0.85 -29.12
C CYS A 301 8.72 -0.65 -30.13
N PRO A 302 8.99 -0.73 -31.45
CA PRO A 302 7.97 -0.58 -32.45
C PRO A 302 7.08 -1.81 -32.42
N SER A 303 5.95 -1.66 -31.74
CA SER A 303 4.70 -2.38 -31.96
C SER A 303 4.72 -3.91 -31.77
N TRP A 304 3.82 -4.38 -30.91
CA TRP A 304 3.30 -5.75 -30.89
C TRP A 304 2.50 -6.03 -32.18
N THR A 305 3.11 -5.85 -33.36
CA THR A 305 2.48 -6.04 -34.65
C THR A 305 2.62 -7.51 -35.01
N VAL A 306 1.52 -8.23 -34.86
CA VAL A 306 1.29 -9.48 -35.59
C VAL A 306 1.54 -9.16 -37.06
N ALA A 307 2.51 -9.85 -37.66
CA ALA A 307 2.76 -9.77 -39.09
C ALA A 307 1.44 -9.91 -39.84
N ARG A 308 1.03 -8.85 -40.55
CA ARG A 308 -0.09 -8.90 -41.50
C ARG A 308 0.23 -9.97 -42.52
N THR A 309 -0.47 -11.09 -42.46
CA THR A 309 -0.54 -12.02 -43.57
C THR A 309 -1.22 -11.31 -44.74
N SER A 310 -0.45 -11.17 -45.82
CA SER A 310 -0.89 -10.65 -47.10
C SER A 310 -1.90 -11.58 -47.76
N GLY A 311 -3.07 -11.02 -48.10
CA GLY A 311 -3.84 -11.37 -49.30
C GLY A 311 -4.70 -12.64 -49.26
N CYS A 312 -6.02 -12.47 -49.21
CA CYS A 312 -6.87 -12.94 -50.31
C CYS A 312 -8.23 -12.23 -50.30
N THR A 313 -8.51 -11.51 -51.38
CA THR A 313 -9.80 -10.91 -51.73
C THR A 313 -10.83 -11.97 -52.10
N SER A 314 -12.03 -11.93 -51.50
CA SER A 314 -13.31 -12.08 -52.21
C SER A 314 -14.50 -12.11 -51.25
N GLY A 315 -15.61 -11.48 -51.64
CA GLY A 315 -16.94 -11.98 -51.29
C GLY A 315 -17.80 -11.10 -50.38
N ARG A 316 -18.52 -10.14 -50.99
CA ARG A 316 -19.75 -9.58 -50.43
C ARG A 316 -20.80 -10.68 -50.27
N THR A 317 -21.50 -10.72 -49.12
CA THR A 317 -22.95 -10.93 -49.10
C THR A 317 -23.60 -10.44 -47.80
N ARG A 318 -24.76 -9.79 -47.97
CA ARG A 318 -25.69 -9.27 -46.95
C ARG A 318 -26.53 -10.38 -46.29
N CYS A 319 -27.32 -9.92 -45.29
CA CYS A 319 -28.57 -10.48 -44.72
C CYS A 319 -28.39 -11.38 -43.48
N SER A 320 -29.29 -11.44 -42.51
CA SER A 320 -30.44 -10.64 -42.06
C SER A 320 -30.96 -11.32 -40.78
N HIS A 321 -31.63 -10.56 -39.91
CA HIS A 321 -32.53 -10.98 -38.81
C HIS A 321 -32.73 -12.48 -38.51
N ARG A 322 -32.57 -12.88 -37.24
CA ARG A 322 -33.69 -13.43 -36.43
C ARG A 322 -33.36 -13.61 -34.95
N ALA A 323 -34.38 -13.31 -34.15
CA ALA A 323 -34.44 -13.46 -32.70
C ALA A 323 -34.86 -14.88 -32.25
N LEU A 324 -34.68 -15.11 -30.95
CA LEU A 324 -35.29 -16.11 -30.04
C LEU A 324 -34.73 -17.55 -30.06
N ARG A 325 -34.16 -17.99 -28.93
CA ARG A 325 -34.81 -18.89 -27.95
C ARG A 325 -33.85 -19.39 -26.84
N SER A 326 -34.44 -19.54 -25.66
CA SER A 326 -33.90 -19.97 -24.37
C SER A 326 -33.30 -21.40 -24.36
N PRO A 327 -32.43 -21.74 -23.37
CA PRO A 327 -31.78 -23.05 -23.27
C PRO A 327 -32.65 -24.12 -22.56
N PRO A 328 -32.40 -25.42 -22.79
CA PRO A 328 -33.18 -26.50 -22.18
C PRO A 328 -32.66 -26.96 -20.81
N ARG A 329 -33.61 -27.47 -20.02
CA ARG A 329 -33.51 -28.01 -18.67
C ARG A 329 -32.70 -29.32 -18.61
N TYR A 330 -31.79 -29.45 -17.64
CA TYR A 330 -31.10 -30.69 -17.31
C TYR A 330 -31.86 -31.50 -16.24
N ARG A 331 -32.16 -32.77 -16.56
CA ARG A 331 -32.82 -33.74 -15.65
C ARG A 331 -31.81 -34.39 -14.71
N ARG A 332 -32.25 -34.55 -13.45
CA ARG A 332 -31.61 -35.32 -12.37
C ARG A 332 -31.54 -36.82 -12.71
N ARG A 333 -30.42 -37.47 -12.39
CA ARG A 333 -30.37 -38.91 -12.08
C ARG A 333 -29.67 -39.12 -10.74
N ARG A 334 -30.38 -39.83 -9.85
CA ARG A 334 -29.92 -40.36 -8.56
C ARG A 334 -29.10 -41.62 -8.79
N VAL A 335 -28.04 -41.81 -8.01
CA VAL A 335 -27.54 -43.14 -7.61
C VAL A 335 -27.17 -43.06 -6.13
N ARG A 336 -27.66 -44.03 -5.34
CA ARG A 336 -27.42 -44.21 -3.89
C ARG A 336 -26.37 -45.33 -3.67
N PRO A 337 -25.81 -45.46 -2.45
CA PRO A 337 -24.46 -45.97 -2.19
C PRO A 337 -24.40 -47.46 -1.84
N LEU A 338 -23.21 -48.04 -1.91
CA LEU A 338 -22.86 -49.33 -1.30
C LEU A 338 -21.45 -49.24 -0.68
N PHE A 339 -21.40 -49.37 0.64
CA PHE A 339 -20.27 -49.87 1.45
C PHE A 339 -20.66 -51.31 1.88
N PRO A 340 -19.71 -52.22 2.17
CA PRO A 340 -19.21 -52.33 3.54
C PRO A 340 -17.75 -52.77 3.72
N ALA A 341 -17.32 -52.68 4.98
CA ALA A 341 -15.99 -52.87 5.55
C ALA A 341 -15.56 -54.34 5.79
N ARG A 342 -14.26 -54.57 6.01
CA ARG A 342 -13.72 -55.19 7.25
C ARG A 342 -12.17 -55.15 7.35
N PRO A 343 -11.59 -55.24 8.57
CA PRO A 343 -10.20 -54.89 8.89
C PRO A 343 -9.33 -56.09 9.31
N LEU A 344 -7.99 -55.94 9.26
CA LEU A 344 -7.02 -56.87 9.84
C LEU A 344 -5.72 -56.14 10.22
N PHE A 345 -5.46 -55.90 11.51
CA PHE A 345 -4.56 -56.71 12.34
C PHE A 345 -4.22 -56.03 13.68
N ARG A 346 -4.17 -56.89 14.70
CA ARG A 346 -3.99 -56.63 16.13
C ARG A 346 -2.52 -56.41 16.49
N THR A 347 -2.33 -55.57 17.50
CA THR A 347 -1.14 -55.36 18.33
C THR A 347 -0.65 -56.63 19.05
N ARG A 348 0.67 -56.73 19.30
CA ARG A 348 1.21 -57.30 20.54
C ARG A 348 2.44 -56.50 21.04
N PRO A 349 2.53 -56.23 22.35
CA PRO A 349 3.61 -55.46 22.98
C PRO A 349 4.73 -56.38 23.49
N LEU A 350 5.95 -55.85 23.62
CA LEU A 350 7.01 -56.47 24.42
C LEU A 350 7.27 -55.68 25.71
N ARG A 351 7.42 -56.46 26.77
CA ARG A 351 7.42 -56.09 28.19
C ARG A 351 8.68 -55.37 28.63
N ALA A 352 8.49 -54.48 29.59
CA ALA A 352 9.52 -53.92 30.47
C ALA A 352 9.80 -54.82 31.68
N ARG A 353 11.03 -54.70 32.25
CA ARG A 353 11.40 -54.54 33.68
C ARG A 353 12.89 -54.92 33.89
N PRO A 354 13.55 -54.52 34.99
CA PRO A 354 13.62 -53.19 35.63
C PRO A 354 15.09 -52.83 35.97
N LEU A 355 15.36 -51.62 36.47
CA LEU A 355 16.19 -51.41 37.69
C LEU A 355 16.23 -49.92 38.04
N PHE A 356 15.70 -49.65 39.23
CA PHE A 356 15.68 -48.38 39.94
C PHE A 356 17.05 -48.12 40.60
N ARG A 357 17.29 -46.84 40.89
CA ARG A 357 18.32 -46.26 41.79
C ARG A 357 19.76 -46.26 41.28
N VAL A 358 20.18 -45.14 40.68
CA VAL A 358 21.12 -44.15 41.29
C VAL A 358 20.89 -42.80 40.57
N ARG A 359 19.84 -42.07 40.94
CA ARG A 359 19.56 -40.72 40.40
C ARG A 359 19.36 -39.74 41.56
N ALA A 360 20.40 -39.57 42.36
CA ALA A 360 20.45 -38.56 43.43
C ALA A 360 21.81 -37.88 43.62
N LEU A 361 22.85 -38.23 42.82
CA LEU A 361 24.20 -37.67 43.00
C LEU A 361 24.75 -36.89 41.79
N PHE A 362 24.00 -36.76 40.68
CA PHE A 362 24.47 -36.06 39.48
C PHE A 362 23.85 -34.65 39.26
N GLN A 363 22.76 -34.30 39.95
CA GLN A 363 22.14 -32.96 39.84
C GLN A 363 22.77 -31.89 40.74
N ALA A 364 23.56 -32.25 41.76
CA ALA A 364 24.21 -31.29 42.66
C ALA A 364 25.56 -30.74 42.12
N ARG A 365 26.17 -31.38 41.12
CA ARG A 365 27.50 -31.00 40.59
C ARG A 365 27.45 -30.01 39.41
N LEU A 366 26.35 -29.98 38.66
CA LEU A 366 26.15 -29.08 37.52
C LEU A 366 25.63 -27.67 37.91
N LEU A 367 24.99 -27.52 39.07
CA LEU A 367 24.53 -26.22 39.59
C LEU A 367 25.68 -25.38 40.21
N ARG A 368 26.69 -26.03 40.82
CA ARG A 368 27.88 -25.33 41.34
C ARG A 368 28.79 -24.75 40.24
N ALA A 369 28.88 -25.40 39.08
CA ALA A 369 29.69 -24.92 37.96
C ALA A 369 29.06 -23.72 37.20
N ARG A 370 27.71 -23.62 37.18
CA ARG A 370 27.00 -22.48 36.56
C ARG A 370 27.04 -21.20 37.41
N LEU A 371 27.06 -21.31 38.74
CA LEU A 371 27.12 -20.14 39.64
C LEU A 371 28.54 -19.51 39.75
N LEU A 372 29.60 -20.28 39.52
CA LEU A 372 30.98 -19.78 39.49
C LEU A 372 31.31 -19.01 38.19
N ARG A 373 30.76 -19.41 37.03
CA ARG A 373 30.94 -18.67 35.76
C ARG A 373 30.20 -17.32 35.74
N ALA A 374 29.05 -17.21 36.41
CA ALA A 374 28.28 -15.96 36.47
C ALA A 374 28.94 -14.86 37.35
N ARG A 375 29.76 -15.24 38.34
CA ARG A 375 30.47 -14.29 39.22
C ARG A 375 31.80 -13.77 38.65
N VAL A 376 32.45 -14.52 37.75
CA VAL A 376 33.69 -14.08 37.09
C VAL A 376 33.41 -13.10 35.94
N LEU A 377 32.30 -13.28 35.21
CA LEU A 377 31.89 -12.39 34.10
C LEU A 377 31.34 -11.02 34.56
N SER A 378 30.75 -10.94 35.76
CA SER A 378 30.25 -9.67 36.32
C SER A 378 31.36 -8.77 36.87
N ARG A 379 32.43 -9.34 37.45
CA ARG A 379 33.62 -8.59 37.88
C ARG A 379 34.45 -8.05 36.70
N ALA A 380 34.55 -8.79 35.60
CA ALA A 380 35.25 -8.33 34.39
C ALA A 380 34.53 -7.15 33.69
N ARG A 381 33.19 -7.11 33.72
CA ARG A 381 32.38 -6.01 33.17
C ARG A 381 32.48 -4.71 34.02
N ALA A 382 32.55 -4.84 35.34
CA ALA A 382 32.68 -3.69 36.24
C ALA A 382 34.07 -3.02 36.19
N LEU A 383 35.14 -3.79 35.94
CA LEU A 383 36.50 -3.25 35.78
C LEU A 383 36.71 -2.57 34.41
N ARG A 384 36.04 -3.06 33.36
CA ARG A 384 36.09 -2.44 32.02
C ARG A 384 35.31 -1.11 31.94
N ALA A 385 34.24 -0.97 32.73
CA ALA A 385 33.47 0.27 32.83
C ALA A 385 34.21 1.39 33.58
N ARG A 386 35.14 1.05 34.49
CA ARG A 386 35.94 2.03 35.26
C ARG A 386 37.21 2.52 34.56
N ALA A 387 37.70 1.81 33.54
CA ALA A 387 38.89 2.20 32.78
C ALA A 387 38.58 3.17 31.61
N LEU A 388 37.30 3.35 31.26
CA LEU A 388 36.85 4.22 30.16
C LEU A 388 36.52 5.66 30.58
N SER A 389 36.69 6.04 31.86
CA SER A 389 36.38 7.39 32.37
C SER A 389 37.59 8.34 32.50
N ARG A 390 38.80 7.94 32.07
CA ARG A 390 40.00 8.79 32.15
C ARG A 390 40.91 8.63 30.93
N ALA A 391 40.54 9.27 29.82
CA ALA A 391 41.48 9.61 28.74
C ALA A 391 40.96 10.83 27.95
N PRO A 392 41.79 11.82 27.59
CA PRO A 392 41.35 13.02 26.87
C PRO A 392 41.16 12.71 25.38
N ALA A 393 39.97 12.99 24.84
CA ALA A 393 39.62 12.69 23.46
C ALA A 393 40.08 13.79 22.48
N ARG A 394 40.97 13.43 21.54
CA ARG A 394 41.19 14.18 20.30
C ARG A 394 39.95 14.03 19.40
N ARG A 395 39.43 15.17 18.90
CA ARG A 395 38.23 15.26 18.05
C ARG A 395 38.49 14.69 16.65
N ALA A 396 37.64 13.76 16.22
CA ALA A 396 37.38 13.42 14.82
C ALA A 396 36.02 14.02 14.41
N PRO A 397 35.78 14.36 13.13
CA PRO A 397 34.65 15.18 12.73
C PRO A 397 33.33 14.41 12.82
N LEU A 398 32.30 15.06 13.38
CA LEU A 398 30.95 14.55 13.51
C LEU A 398 30.33 14.34 12.12
N ARG A 399 29.97 13.10 11.80
CA ARG A 399 29.10 12.78 10.67
C ARG A 399 27.70 13.25 11.04
N ARG A 400 27.20 14.27 10.33
CA ARG A 400 25.85 14.85 10.49
C ARG A 400 24.83 13.73 10.30
N VAL A 401 24.11 13.37 11.36
CA VAL A 401 22.92 12.51 11.26
C VAL A 401 21.84 13.38 10.61
N VAL A 402 21.51 13.10 9.35
CA VAL A 402 20.36 13.68 8.67
C VAL A 402 19.13 12.92 9.19
N PRO A 403 18.08 13.58 9.70
CA PRO A 403 16.83 12.90 10.07
C PRO A 403 16.29 12.14 8.85
N SER A 404 15.76 10.94 9.03
CA SER A 404 15.04 10.26 7.96
C SER A 404 13.80 11.11 7.62
N MET A 405 13.73 11.63 6.39
CA MET A 405 12.53 12.35 5.95
C MET A 405 11.39 11.34 5.77
N GLY A 406 10.20 11.67 6.27
CA GLY A 406 8.99 10.87 6.11
C GLY A 406 8.61 10.66 4.64
N GLU A 407 7.78 9.64 4.37
CA GLU A 407 7.34 9.31 3.02
C GLU A 407 6.55 10.48 2.40
N THR A 408 6.83 10.85 1.14
CA THR A 408 6.06 11.89 0.44
C THR A 408 5.10 11.24 -0.57
N ASN A 409 3.80 11.47 -0.42
CA ASN A 409 2.76 10.90 -1.27
C ASN A 409 1.96 12.03 -1.93
N VAL A 410 1.63 11.88 -3.22
CA VAL A 410 0.83 12.87 -3.96
C VAL A 410 -0.44 12.21 -4.47
N VAL A 411 -1.59 12.65 -3.97
CA VAL A 411 -2.90 12.15 -4.37
C VAL A 411 -3.63 13.23 -5.17
N VAL A 412 -4.04 12.89 -6.38
CA VAL A 412 -4.74 13.80 -7.29
C VAL A 412 -6.20 13.40 -7.39
N HIS A 413 -7.10 14.33 -7.04
CA HIS A 413 -8.54 14.18 -7.11
C HIS A 413 -9.11 14.86 -8.35
N ALA A 414 -10.32 14.48 -8.75
CA ALA A 414 -10.95 15.03 -9.95
C ALA A 414 -11.11 16.57 -9.90
N ASP A 415 -11.58 17.08 -8.77
CA ASP A 415 -11.86 18.49 -8.52
C ASP A 415 -11.75 18.82 -7.01
N ALA A 416 -11.92 20.10 -6.67
CA ALA A 416 -11.87 20.61 -5.31
C ALA A 416 -12.89 19.94 -4.36
N LYS A 417 -14.08 19.56 -4.85
CA LYS A 417 -15.13 18.95 -4.04
C LYS A 417 -14.76 17.52 -3.65
N VAL A 418 -14.29 16.73 -4.63
CA VAL A 418 -13.81 15.36 -4.38
C VAL A 418 -12.58 15.38 -3.47
N LEU A 419 -11.66 16.33 -3.67
CA LEU A 419 -10.52 16.54 -2.77
C LEU A 419 -10.99 16.76 -1.34
N ALA A 420 -11.91 17.70 -1.12
CA ALA A 420 -12.42 18.03 0.20
C ALA A 420 -13.09 16.83 0.90
N GLN A 421 -13.92 16.08 0.17
CA GLN A 421 -14.58 14.87 0.69
C GLN A 421 -13.58 13.77 1.07
N ALA A 422 -12.58 13.54 0.22
CA ALA A 422 -11.54 12.55 0.49
C ALA A 422 -10.64 12.95 1.65
N ALA A 423 -10.27 14.23 1.76
CA ALA A 423 -9.52 14.77 2.89
C ALA A 423 -10.31 14.67 4.19
N ALA A 424 -11.61 14.99 4.18
CA ALA A 424 -12.50 14.85 5.33
C ALA A 424 -12.59 13.40 5.83
N ALA A 425 -12.81 12.44 4.92
CA ALA A 425 -12.86 11.03 5.26
C ALA A 425 -11.53 10.53 5.85
N ARG A 426 -10.40 10.92 5.25
CA ARG A 426 -9.06 10.61 5.79
C ARG A 426 -8.86 11.20 7.17
N LEU A 427 -9.28 12.46 7.39
CA LEU A 427 -9.10 13.13 8.66
C LEU A 427 -9.84 12.38 9.75
N VAL A 428 -11.13 12.09 9.55
CA VAL A 428 -11.95 11.35 10.51
C VAL A 428 -11.32 10.00 10.87
N VAL A 429 -10.86 9.23 9.87
CA VAL A 429 -10.19 7.94 10.12
C VAL A 429 -8.91 8.13 10.94
N LYS A 430 -8.05 9.09 10.58
CA LYS A 430 -6.80 9.34 11.29
C LYS A 430 -7.03 9.76 12.75
N LEU A 431 -8.09 10.51 13.03
CA LEU A 431 -8.46 10.87 14.41
C LEU A 431 -8.94 9.67 15.22
N ILE A 432 -9.74 8.79 14.61
CA ILE A 432 -10.18 7.54 15.25
C ILE A 432 -8.96 6.68 15.61
N ASP A 433 -8.01 6.53 14.67
CA ASP A 433 -6.81 5.74 14.87
C ASP A 433 -5.91 6.34 15.97
N ALA A 434 -5.70 7.65 15.96
CA ALA A 434 -4.94 8.35 16.99
C ALA A 434 -5.59 8.20 18.38
N GLN A 435 -6.91 8.31 18.48
CA GLN A 435 -7.64 8.10 19.72
C GLN A 435 -7.58 6.64 20.20
N ALA A 436 -7.63 5.68 19.30
CA ALA A 436 -7.47 4.27 19.63
C ALA A 436 -6.06 3.96 20.16
N ALA A 437 -5.03 4.58 19.58
CA ALA A 437 -3.64 4.36 19.96
C ALA A 437 -3.23 5.10 21.25
N ARG A 438 -3.64 6.37 21.39
CA ARG A 438 -3.13 7.29 22.42
C ARG A 438 -4.19 7.83 23.39
N GLY A 439 -5.47 7.61 23.09
CA GLY A 439 -6.58 8.14 23.87
C GLY A 439 -6.83 9.64 23.67
N PHE A 440 -6.25 10.28 22.68
CA PHE A 440 -6.57 11.65 22.26
C PHE A 440 -6.03 11.82 20.85
N ALA A 441 -6.48 12.86 20.15
CA ALA A 441 -5.92 13.23 18.86
C ALA A 441 -5.57 14.72 18.85
N GLY A 442 -4.47 15.09 18.19
CA GLY A 442 -4.03 16.47 17.98
C GLY A 442 -4.12 16.84 16.50
N ILE A 443 -4.90 17.89 16.19
CA ILE A 443 -5.03 18.44 14.84
C ILE A 443 -4.59 19.89 14.79
N VAL A 444 -3.97 20.26 13.68
CA VAL A 444 -3.65 21.65 13.36
C VAL A 444 -4.41 22.06 12.10
N LEU A 445 -5.29 23.05 12.25
CA LEU A 445 -6.16 23.60 11.23
C LEU A 445 -5.45 24.70 10.42
N THR A 446 -6.03 25.04 9.27
CA THR A 446 -5.54 26.07 8.35
C THR A 446 -6.72 26.85 7.79
N GLY A 447 -6.48 28.09 7.37
CA GLY A 447 -7.46 28.85 6.61
C GLY A 447 -7.54 28.45 5.13
N GLY A 448 -8.45 29.11 4.42
CA GLY A 448 -8.54 29.09 2.96
C GLY A 448 -9.71 28.27 2.42
N ARG A 449 -10.06 28.53 1.15
CA ARG A 449 -11.27 27.98 0.50
C ARG A 449 -11.34 26.45 0.54
N ILE A 450 -10.24 25.76 0.26
CA ILE A 450 -10.22 24.30 0.27
C ILE A 450 -10.37 23.74 1.68
N ALA A 451 -9.80 24.40 2.70
CA ALA A 451 -9.93 23.98 4.09
C ALA A 451 -11.38 24.12 4.59
N ALA A 452 -12.04 25.23 4.26
CA ALA A 452 -13.47 25.41 4.56
C ALA A 452 -14.33 24.29 3.94
N ALA A 453 -14.08 23.93 2.68
CA ALA A 453 -14.77 22.81 2.03
C ALA A 453 -14.49 21.46 2.72
N VAL A 454 -13.26 21.23 3.23
CA VAL A 454 -12.94 20.05 4.03
C VAL A 454 -13.73 20.05 5.35
N TYR A 455 -13.82 21.20 6.02
CA TYR A 455 -14.57 21.36 7.28
C TYR A 455 -16.05 21.07 7.11
N GLU A 456 -16.67 21.63 6.07
CA GLU A 456 -18.05 21.31 5.70
C GLU A 456 -18.22 19.83 5.37
N ALA A 457 -17.28 19.23 4.62
CA ALA A 457 -17.33 17.81 4.30
C ALA A 457 -17.17 16.92 5.54
N VAL A 458 -16.37 17.31 6.54
CA VAL A 458 -16.29 16.61 7.84
C VAL A 458 -17.61 16.74 8.59
N ARG A 459 -18.20 17.94 8.63
CA ARG A 459 -19.48 18.20 9.30
C ARG A 459 -20.60 17.33 8.73
N ASP A 460 -20.60 17.12 7.42
CA ASP A 460 -21.65 16.38 6.73
C ASP A 460 -21.38 14.86 6.68
N LEU A 461 -20.21 14.41 7.14
CA LEU A 461 -19.82 13.00 7.10
C LEU A 461 -20.42 12.22 8.29
N PRO A 462 -21.23 11.16 8.07
CA PRO A 462 -21.80 10.37 9.16
C PRO A 462 -20.74 9.71 10.06
N ALA A 463 -19.57 9.39 9.51
CA ALA A 463 -18.47 8.78 10.26
C ALA A 463 -17.86 9.73 11.31
N ARG A 464 -18.14 11.04 11.27
CA ARG A 464 -17.63 12.01 12.25
C ARG A 464 -18.08 11.68 13.68
N ASP A 465 -19.20 10.99 13.84
CA ASP A 465 -19.76 10.60 15.14
C ASP A 465 -18.95 9.48 15.81
N ALA A 466 -18.02 8.84 15.08
CA ALA A 466 -17.09 7.86 15.65
C ALA A 466 -15.87 8.51 16.33
N VAL A 467 -15.63 9.80 16.10
CA VAL A 467 -14.56 10.56 16.77
C VAL A 467 -15.10 11.09 18.11
N ASP A 468 -14.36 10.84 19.19
CA ASP A 468 -14.66 11.48 20.47
C ASP A 468 -14.10 12.90 20.48
N TRP A 469 -14.86 13.86 19.96
CA TRP A 469 -14.43 15.26 19.82
C TRP A 469 -14.05 15.94 21.15
N SER A 470 -14.52 15.43 22.29
CA SER A 470 -14.12 15.92 23.62
C SER A 470 -12.65 15.62 23.95
N ARG A 471 -11.99 14.75 23.17
CA ARG A 471 -10.59 14.33 23.32
C ARG A 471 -9.74 14.70 22.11
N VAL A 472 -10.16 15.72 21.36
CA VAL A 472 -9.39 16.27 20.24
C VAL A 472 -8.81 17.62 20.64
N ASP A 473 -7.48 17.75 20.59
CA ASP A 473 -6.77 19.01 20.74
C ASP A 473 -6.69 19.72 19.38
N VAL A 474 -7.31 20.89 19.28
CA VAL A 474 -7.43 21.67 18.04
C VAL A 474 -6.52 22.89 18.09
N TRP A 475 -5.61 23.00 17.14
CA TRP A 475 -4.64 24.08 17.00
C TRP A 475 -4.77 24.74 15.61
N TRP A 476 -4.05 25.84 15.38
CA TRP A 476 -3.99 26.52 14.09
C TRP A 476 -2.54 26.65 13.61
N GLY A 477 -2.34 26.51 12.30
CA GLY A 477 -1.03 26.68 11.66
C GLY A 477 -0.64 28.14 11.49
N ASP A 478 -1.61 29.00 11.19
CA ASP A 478 -1.48 30.45 11.17
C ASP A 478 -2.83 31.11 11.48
N GLU A 479 -2.77 32.42 11.73
CA GLU A 479 -3.94 33.25 11.95
C GLU A 479 -3.69 34.70 11.52
N ARG A 480 -4.75 35.34 11.05
CA ARG A 480 -4.81 36.76 10.73
C ARG A 480 -4.96 37.49 12.06
N PHE A 481 -4.03 38.39 12.37
CA PHE A 481 -4.01 39.09 13.65
C PHE A 481 -5.04 40.25 13.62
N LEU A 482 -6.30 39.86 13.75
CA LEU A 482 -7.49 40.72 13.67
C LEU A 482 -8.33 40.54 14.95
N PRO A 483 -9.35 41.38 15.18
CA PRO A 483 -10.23 41.27 16.34
C PRO A 483 -10.97 39.93 16.41
N SER A 484 -11.43 39.57 17.61
CA SER A 484 -12.22 38.37 17.85
C SER A 484 -13.51 38.37 17.01
N GLY A 485 -13.81 37.25 16.34
CA GLY A 485 -14.99 37.12 15.49
C GLY A 485 -14.91 37.83 14.13
N ASP A 486 -13.78 38.46 13.78
CA ASP A 486 -13.59 39.02 12.44
C ASP A 486 -13.71 37.91 11.36
N PRO A 487 -14.45 38.13 10.26
CA PRO A 487 -14.72 37.12 9.23
C PRO A 487 -13.46 36.67 8.47
N ASP A 488 -12.38 37.46 8.47
CA ASP A 488 -11.11 37.09 7.86
C ASP A 488 -10.22 36.24 8.77
N ARG A 489 -10.63 35.97 10.01
CA ARG A 489 -9.91 35.03 10.89
C ARG A 489 -10.19 33.57 10.54
N ASN A 490 -9.13 32.78 10.51
CA ASN A 490 -9.17 31.34 10.31
C ASN A 490 -9.99 30.65 11.41
N GLU A 491 -9.90 31.12 12.66
CA GLU A 491 -10.73 30.64 13.76
C GLU A 491 -12.23 30.83 13.48
N THR A 492 -12.65 32.05 13.13
CA THR A 492 -14.06 32.38 12.85
C THR A 492 -14.61 31.45 11.77
N GLN A 493 -13.89 31.32 10.65
CA GLN A 493 -14.27 30.46 9.53
C GLN A 493 -14.35 28.99 9.94
N ALA A 494 -13.39 28.49 10.74
CA ALA A 494 -13.41 27.10 11.21
C ALA A 494 -14.58 26.82 12.17
N ARG A 495 -14.93 27.79 13.02
CA ARG A 495 -16.07 27.68 13.94
C ARG A 495 -17.39 27.53 13.19
N GLU A 496 -17.65 28.43 12.25
CA GLU A 496 -18.85 28.42 11.42
C GLU A 496 -18.94 27.17 10.54
N ALA A 497 -17.82 26.75 9.93
CA ALA A 497 -17.81 25.62 9.01
C ALA A 497 -17.95 24.26 9.71
N LEU A 498 -17.38 24.10 10.91
CA LEU A 498 -17.29 22.80 11.58
C LEU A 498 -17.39 22.85 13.11
N LEU A 499 -16.59 23.67 13.79
CA LEU A 499 -16.36 23.47 15.23
C LEU A 499 -17.61 23.68 16.09
N GLU A 500 -18.53 24.58 15.71
CA GLU A 500 -19.80 24.79 16.44
C GLU A 500 -20.76 23.60 16.31
N ALA A 501 -20.58 22.76 15.28
CA ALA A 501 -21.38 21.57 15.05
C ALA A 501 -20.81 20.30 15.72
N LEU A 502 -19.76 20.44 16.56
CA LEU A 502 -19.05 19.34 17.20
C LEU A 502 -19.09 19.45 18.74
N PRO A 503 -19.19 18.32 19.47
CA PRO A 503 -19.14 18.32 20.93
C PRO A 503 -17.70 18.41 21.45
N LEU A 504 -17.03 19.53 21.18
CA LEU A 504 -15.65 19.81 21.60
C LEU A 504 -15.57 20.21 23.08
N ASP A 505 -14.48 19.85 23.75
CA ASP A 505 -14.10 20.46 25.03
C ASP A 505 -13.43 21.83 24.74
N PRO A 506 -13.99 22.97 25.20
CA PRO A 506 -13.40 24.28 24.97
C PRO A 506 -11.96 24.40 25.49
N ALA A 507 -11.58 23.64 26.52
CA ALA A 507 -10.22 23.65 27.05
C ALA A 507 -9.17 23.01 26.12
N ARG A 508 -9.64 22.31 25.08
CA ARG A 508 -8.81 21.65 24.06
C ARG A 508 -8.81 22.37 22.71
N VAL A 509 -9.52 23.50 22.61
CA VAL A 509 -9.52 24.34 21.42
C VAL A 509 -8.57 25.51 21.69
N HIS A 510 -7.46 25.55 20.95
CA HIS A 510 -6.34 26.45 21.18
C HIS A 510 -6.19 27.45 20.01
N PRO A 511 -7.06 28.46 19.90
CA PRO A 511 -6.96 29.47 18.85
C PRO A 511 -5.72 30.35 19.04
N MET A 512 -5.15 30.83 17.94
CA MET A 512 -4.12 31.87 18.03
C MET A 512 -4.72 33.19 18.55
N PRO A 513 -4.00 33.99 19.36
CA PRO A 513 -4.58 35.17 19.98
C PRO A 513 -5.04 36.22 18.96
N PRO A 514 -6.20 36.86 19.18
CA PRO A 514 -6.69 37.97 18.36
C PRO A 514 -6.06 39.31 18.76
N SER A 515 -6.21 40.33 17.92
CA SER A 515 -5.64 41.67 18.16
C SER A 515 -6.35 42.48 19.25
N ASP A 516 -7.56 42.08 19.65
CA ASP A 516 -8.32 42.63 20.78
C ASP A 516 -8.21 41.74 22.04
N GLY A 517 -7.33 40.74 22.00
CA GLY A 517 -7.08 39.83 23.10
C GLY A 517 -6.23 40.43 24.22
N PRO A 518 -5.80 39.60 25.19
CA PRO A 518 -5.03 40.05 26.35
C PRO A 518 -3.62 40.57 26.02
N ASP A 519 -3.17 40.43 24.78
CA ASP A 519 -1.92 40.99 24.27
C ASP A 519 -2.08 42.38 23.64
N GLY A 520 -3.32 42.86 23.51
CA GLY A 520 -3.63 44.01 22.68
C GLY A 520 -3.13 43.83 21.25
N ASN A 521 -2.76 44.93 20.61
CA ASN A 521 -2.30 44.94 19.22
C ASN A 521 -0.80 44.61 19.07
N ASP A 522 -0.26 43.74 19.93
CA ASP A 522 1.13 43.26 19.89
C ASP A 522 1.21 41.81 19.37
N PRO A 523 1.53 41.61 18.07
CA PRO A 523 1.61 40.27 17.48
C PRO A 523 2.80 39.46 18.00
N GLU A 524 3.89 40.08 18.49
CA GLU A 524 5.01 39.37 19.10
C GLU A 524 4.62 38.78 20.46
N ALA A 525 3.89 39.55 21.28
CA ALA A 525 3.33 39.06 22.53
C ALA A 525 2.32 37.92 22.29
N ALA A 526 1.47 38.05 21.26
CA ALA A 526 0.55 37.00 20.84
C ALA A 526 1.27 35.71 20.39
N ALA A 527 2.32 35.83 19.57
CA ALA A 527 3.13 34.69 19.15
C ALA A 527 3.81 34.00 20.35
N ALA A 528 4.34 34.77 21.30
CA ALA A 528 4.94 34.24 22.52
C ALA A 528 3.91 33.52 23.41
N ARG A 529 2.67 34.02 23.49
CA ARG A 529 1.56 33.35 24.17
C ARG A 529 1.27 31.99 23.58
N TYR A 530 1.17 31.93 22.26
CA TYR A 530 0.86 30.70 21.55
C TYR A 530 1.97 29.67 21.70
N ALA A 531 3.23 30.10 21.61
CA ALA A 531 4.38 29.25 21.90
C ALA A 531 4.36 28.69 23.33
N LYS A 532 3.96 29.51 24.33
CA LYS A 532 3.79 29.06 25.72
C LYS A 532 2.64 28.06 25.87
N ALA A 533 1.52 28.26 25.18
CA ALA A 533 0.39 27.33 25.19
C ALA A 533 0.81 25.96 24.62
N LEU A 534 1.53 25.95 23.48
CA LEU A 534 2.12 24.75 22.91
C LEU A 534 3.07 24.05 23.90
N ALA A 535 4.00 24.78 24.51
CA ALA A 535 4.92 24.21 25.49
C ALA A 535 4.21 23.65 26.74
N THR A 536 3.08 24.25 27.14
CA THR A 536 2.26 23.79 28.28
C THR A 536 1.50 22.50 27.93
N ALA A 537 1.05 22.36 26.69
CA ALA A 537 0.38 21.16 26.19
C ALA A 537 1.34 20.00 25.91
N ALA A 538 2.65 20.25 25.82
CA ALA A 538 3.66 19.21 25.63
C ALA A 538 3.74 18.27 26.85
N LYS A 539 3.76 16.95 26.60
CA LYS A 539 3.86 15.96 27.68
C LYS A 539 5.22 16.03 28.38
N PRO A 540 5.28 15.86 29.71
CA PRO A 540 6.54 15.77 30.44
C PRO A 540 7.44 14.65 29.90
N GLY A 541 8.63 14.99 29.43
CA GLY A 541 9.69 14.02 29.09
C GLY A 541 9.76 13.54 27.63
N THR A 542 8.95 14.07 26.69
CA THR A 542 8.93 13.54 25.31
C THR A 542 9.17 14.56 24.18
N ALA A 543 8.84 15.85 24.34
CA ALA A 543 9.15 16.92 23.36
C ALA A 543 8.89 18.33 23.97
N GLN A 544 9.37 19.41 23.33
CA GLN A 544 9.01 20.81 23.68
C GLN A 544 7.64 21.25 23.11
N LEU A 545 7.00 20.40 22.31
CA LEU A 545 5.75 20.65 21.59
C LEU A 545 4.75 19.53 21.86
N PRO A 546 3.44 19.80 21.73
CA PRO A 546 2.44 18.74 21.76
C PRO A 546 2.58 17.85 20.52
N HIS A 547 2.04 16.64 20.61
CA HIS A 547 2.02 15.73 19.49
C HIS A 547 0.92 16.16 18.51
N PHE A 548 1.28 16.44 17.26
CA PHE A 548 0.32 16.70 16.18
C PHE A 548 0.20 15.45 15.33
N ASP A 549 -0.99 14.84 15.28
CA ASP A 549 -1.24 13.68 14.44
C ASP A 549 -1.39 14.10 12.97
N VAL A 550 -2.11 15.20 12.74
CA VAL A 550 -2.31 15.79 11.42
C VAL A 550 -2.15 17.30 11.50
N LEU A 551 -1.28 17.84 10.65
CA LEU A 551 -1.18 19.28 10.41
C LEU A 551 -1.59 19.56 8.97
N MET A 552 -2.69 20.31 8.80
CA MET A 552 -3.21 20.68 7.48
C MET A 552 -2.68 22.05 7.06
N LEU A 553 -2.33 22.20 5.78
CA LEU A 553 -1.87 23.44 5.17
C LEU A 553 -2.51 23.66 3.81
N GLY A 554 -2.95 24.89 3.55
CA GLY A 554 -3.16 25.35 2.18
C GLY A 554 -1.85 25.75 1.51
N VAL A 555 -1.78 25.63 0.18
CA VAL A 555 -0.66 26.14 -0.63
C VAL A 555 -1.07 27.42 -1.36
N GLY A 556 -0.27 28.48 -1.19
CA GLY A 556 -0.42 29.74 -1.93
C GLY A 556 -0.06 29.61 -3.42
N GLU A 557 -0.57 30.53 -4.25
CA GLU A 557 -0.13 30.69 -5.67
C GLU A 557 1.37 30.96 -5.82
N ASP A 558 1.97 31.50 -4.76
CA ASP A 558 3.36 31.85 -4.57
C ASP A 558 4.14 30.76 -3.79
N GLY A 559 3.50 29.62 -3.47
CA GLY A 559 4.14 28.52 -2.74
C GLY A 559 4.31 28.76 -1.24
N HIS A 560 3.72 29.83 -0.69
CA HIS A 560 3.65 30.02 0.75
C HIS A 560 2.80 28.93 1.43
N VAL A 561 3.11 28.64 2.69
CA VAL A 561 2.32 27.79 3.59
C VAL A 561 2.16 28.52 4.91
N ALA A 562 1.04 28.31 5.61
CA ALA A 562 0.73 29.09 6.81
C ALA A 562 0.87 30.60 6.47
N SER A 563 1.63 31.37 7.25
CA SER A 563 2.05 32.73 6.86
C SER A 563 3.56 32.84 6.58
N ILE A 564 4.15 31.77 6.04
CA ILE A 564 5.56 31.70 5.64
C ILE A 564 5.64 31.94 4.13
N PHE A 565 5.99 33.16 3.73
CA PHE A 565 6.06 33.60 2.34
C PHE A 565 7.47 33.45 1.75
N PRO A 566 7.59 33.27 0.41
CA PRO A 566 8.88 33.29 -0.26
C PRO A 566 9.74 34.49 0.13
N GLU A 567 11.00 34.22 0.49
CA GLU A 567 12.03 35.21 0.84
C GLU A 567 11.69 36.14 2.03
N HIS A 568 10.53 35.93 2.67
CA HIS A 568 10.10 36.70 3.82
C HIS A 568 10.91 36.27 5.07
N PRO A 569 11.19 37.18 6.04
CA PRO A 569 11.91 36.84 7.27
C PRO A 569 11.37 35.61 8.03
N ALA A 570 10.07 35.36 7.93
CA ALA A 570 9.41 34.20 8.52
C ALA A 570 9.93 32.84 7.98
N ALA A 571 10.45 32.78 6.74
CA ALA A 571 11.02 31.57 6.15
C ALA A 571 12.38 31.17 6.78
N TYR A 572 13.03 32.11 7.48
CA TYR A 572 14.31 31.88 8.17
C TYR A 572 14.12 31.65 9.67
N GLU A 573 12.89 31.69 10.17
CA GLU A 573 12.62 31.66 11.59
C GLU A 573 12.84 30.28 12.21
N THR A 574 13.47 30.25 13.39
CA THR A 574 13.73 29.03 14.15
C THR A 574 12.93 28.92 15.44
N ARG A 575 12.27 30.00 15.88
CA ARG A 575 11.30 29.97 16.99
C ARG A 575 10.12 29.06 16.67
N VAL A 576 9.36 28.66 17.69
CA VAL A 576 8.19 27.78 17.50
C VAL A 576 7.06 28.49 16.74
N VAL A 577 6.83 29.75 17.09
CA VAL A 577 5.78 30.62 16.55
C VAL A 577 6.41 31.98 16.25
N SER A 578 5.98 32.61 15.16
CA SER A 578 6.47 33.92 14.75
C SER A 578 5.33 34.89 14.49
N ALA A 579 5.55 36.15 14.84
CA ALA A 579 4.79 37.27 14.32
C ALA A 579 5.27 37.56 12.90
N VAL A 580 4.33 37.64 11.97
CA VAL A 580 4.58 37.97 10.57
C VAL A 580 4.03 39.36 10.33
N ARG A 581 4.92 40.31 10.04
CA ARG A 581 4.57 41.70 9.69
C ARG A 581 4.92 41.95 8.24
N GLY A 582 4.10 42.74 7.54
CA GLY A 582 4.34 43.05 6.14
C GLY A 582 4.05 41.87 5.20
N SER A 583 3.08 41.02 5.56
CA SER A 583 2.63 39.95 4.66
C SER A 583 2.26 40.55 3.29
N PRO A 584 2.72 39.93 2.18
CA PRO A 584 2.40 40.41 0.83
C PRO A 584 0.91 40.20 0.48
N LYS A 585 0.16 39.47 1.32
CA LYS A 585 -1.28 39.24 1.17
C LYS A 585 -2.02 39.85 2.36
N PRO A 586 -3.09 40.64 2.13
CA PRO A 586 -3.84 41.23 3.23
C PRO A 586 -4.47 40.14 4.13
N PRO A 587 -4.67 40.42 5.42
CA PRO A 587 -4.09 41.52 6.19
C PRO A 587 -2.57 41.36 6.43
N PRO A 588 -1.82 42.46 6.62
CA PRO A 588 -0.36 42.45 6.65
C PRO A 588 0.25 41.86 7.93
N VAL A 589 -0.54 41.71 9.00
CA VAL A 589 -0.07 41.21 10.31
C VAL A 589 -0.73 39.87 10.61
N ARG A 590 0.10 38.87 10.91
CA ARG A 590 -0.31 37.48 11.15
C ARG A 590 0.52 36.84 12.26
N VAL A 591 0.01 35.76 12.83
CA VAL A 591 0.75 34.87 13.73
C VAL A 591 0.87 33.52 13.03
N SER A 592 2.02 32.86 13.08
CA SER A 592 2.27 31.63 12.31
C SER A 592 3.16 30.66 13.07
N LEU A 593 2.86 29.38 12.95
CA LEU A 593 3.86 28.33 13.16
C LEU A 593 4.97 28.50 12.12
N THR A 594 6.17 28.09 12.48
CA THR A 594 7.36 28.13 11.63
C THR A 594 7.62 26.76 11.00
N LEU A 595 8.46 26.69 9.96
CA LEU A 595 8.80 25.40 9.33
C LEU A 595 9.33 24.36 10.33
N PRO A 596 10.25 24.69 11.27
CA PRO A 596 10.69 23.73 12.27
C PRO A 596 9.56 23.14 13.12
N THR A 597 8.53 23.93 13.46
CA THR A 597 7.36 23.47 14.22
C THR A 597 6.41 22.65 13.35
N ILE A 598 6.14 23.11 12.13
CA ILE A 598 5.30 22.38 11.17
C ILE A 598 5.85 20.96 10.97
N ASN A 599 7.17 20.85 10.84
CA ASN A 599 7.84 19.60 10.54
C ASN A 599 7.97 18.63 11.73
N THR A 600 7.38 18.96 12.89
CA THR A 600 7.27 18.01 14.01
C THR A 600 5.98 17.20 14.01
N ALA A 601 5.03 17.50 13.11
CA ALA A 601 3.80 16.73 13.00
C ALA A 601 4.05 15.31 12.45
N GLU A 602 3.30 14.32 12.94
CA GLU A 602 3.35 12.94 12.47
C GLU A 602 3.04 12.90 10.96
N GLU A 603 1.91 13.50 10.56
CA GLU A 603 1.57 13.77 9.17
C GLU A 603 1.35 15.25 8.88
N VAL A 604 1.89 15.73 7.75
CA VAL A 604 1.58 17.06 7.21
C VAL A 604 0.85 16.93 5.87
N TRP A 605 -0.32 17.57 5.77
CA TRP A 605 -1.19 17.50 4.60
C TRP A 605 -1.21 18.85 3.88
N LEU A 606 -0.64 18.88 2.67
CA LEU A 606 -0.59 20.04 1.79
C LEU A 606 -1.73 19.96 0.78
N MET A 607 -2.69 20.88 0.89
CA MET A 607 -3.92 20.90 0.10
C MET A 607 -3.91 22.04 -0.91
N ALA A 608 -4.15 21.73 -2.17
CA ALA A 608 -4.25 22.74 -3.23
C ALA A 608 -5.31 22.35 -4.28
N ALA A 609 -6.15 23.31 -4.63
CA ALA A 609 -7.15 23.17 -5.67
C ALA A 609 -7.16 24.41 -6.55
N GLY A 610 -7.42 24.21 -7.84
CA GLY A 610 -7.48 25.26 -8.85
C GLY A 610 -6.17 25.45 -9.64
N PRO A 611 -6.27 25.92 -10.90
CA PRO A 611 -5.12 26.08 -11.80
C PRO A 611 -4.13 27.13 -11.29
N GLU A 612 -4.57 28.11 -10.51
CA GLU A 612 -3.72 29.15 -9.93
C GLU A 612 -2.64 28.59 -8.99
N LYS A 613 -2.79 27.35 -8.53
CA LYS A 613 -1.82 26.68 -7.64
C LYS A 613 -0.80 25.82 -8.38
N ALA A 614 -1.00 25.57 -9.68
CA ALA A 614 -0.25 24.57 -10.42
C ALA A 614 1.26 24.81 -10.38
N ASP A 615 1.70 26.02 -10.70
CA ASP A 615 3.13 26.35 -10.79
C ASP A 615 3.82 26.27 -9.43
N ALA A 616 3.19 26.81 -8.37
CA ALA A 616 3.71 26.72 -7.01
C ALA A 616 3.88 25.27 -6.54
N VAL A 617 2.87 24.43 -6.77
CA VAL A 617 2.93 23.00 -6.42
C VAL A 617 4.01 22.30 -7.26
N GLY A 618 4.11 22.59 -8.55
CA GLY A 618 5.15 22.06 -9.43
C GLY A 618 6.56 22.41 -8.96
N MET A 619 6.80 23.67 -8.61
CA MET A 619 8.09 24.15 -8.08
C MET A 619 8.43 23.52 -6.72
N ALA A 620 7.44 23.39 -5.82
CA ALA A 620 7.65 22.76 -4.53
C ALA A 620 8.08 21.29 -4.68
N MET A 621 7.40 20.56 -5.55
CA MET A 621 7.69 19.15 -5.86
C MET A 621 9.01 18.94 -6.61
N ALA A 622 9.47 19.95 -7.35
CA ALA A 622 10.75 19.92 -8.04
C ALA A 622 11.95 20.10 -7.08
N GLY A 623 11.70 20.29 -5.77
CA GLY A 623 12.74 20.47 -4.76
C GLY A 623 13.27 21.90 -4.72
N GLY A 624 12.41 22.90 -4.94
CA GLY A 624 12.75 24.30 -4.67
C GLY A 624 13.29 24.48 -3.25
N GLY A 625 14.16 25.47 -3.01
CA GLY A 625 14.63 25.75 -1.65
C GLY A 625 13.49 26.24 -0.75
N PRO A 626 13.47 25.90 0.56
CA PRO A 626 12.37 26.25 1.48
C PRO A 626 12.22 27.75 1.72
N VAL A 627 13.22 28.54 1.32
CA VAL A 627 13.15 30.01 1.35
C VAL A 627 12.41 30.54 0.12
N GLN A 628 12.70 29.98 -1.06
CA GLN A 628 12.10 30.40 -2.33
C GLN A 628 10.69 29.85 -2.50
N VAL A 629 10.44 28.63 -2.02
CA VAL A 629 9.15 27.94 -2.10
C VAL A 629 8.89 27.28 -0.74
N PRO A 630 8.31 27.99 0.24
CA PRO A 630 8.10 27.47 1.59
C PRO A 630 7.41 26.10 1.65
N ALA A 631 6.48 25.81 0.74
CA ALA A 631 5.83 24.50 0.62
C ALA A 631 6.79 23.33 0.36
N SER A 632 7.96 23.55 -0.24
CA SER A 632 8.98 22.49 -0.45
C SER A 632 9.74 22.12 0.83
N GLY A 633 9.75 23.03 1.82
CA GLY A 633 10.39 22.83 3.12
C GLY A 633 9.56 22.01 4.10
N VAL A 634 8.31 21.76 3.75
CA VAL A 634 7.35 21.07 4.61
C VAL A 634 7.54 19.57 4.50
N HIS A 635 7.66 18.91 5.65
CA HIS A 635 7.65 17.46 5.75
C HIS A 635 7.07 17.00 7.08
N GLY A 636 6.28 15.92 7.07
CA GLY A 636 5.91 15.21 8.29
C GLY A 636 7.03 14.29 8.77
N VAL A 637 6.99 13.92 10.05
CA VAL A 637 7.91 12.96 10.65
C VAL A 637 7.72 11.58 10.02
N GLU A 638 6.47 11.17 9.81
CA GLU A 638 6.13 9.90 9.17
C GLU A 638 5.71 10.09 7.71
N ARG A 639 4.83 11.07 7.45
CA ARG A 639 4.26 11.26 6.11
C ARG A 639 4.03 12.72 5.73
N THR A 640 4.32 13.04 4.47
CA THR A 640 3.98 14.29 3.81
C THR A 640 3.01 14.01 2.68
N LEU A 641 1.74 14.39 2.88
CA LEU A 641 0.66 14.07 1.95
C LEU A 641 0.24 15.31 1.16
N TRP A 642 0.41 15.27 -0.15
CA TRP A 642 -0.10 16.30 -1.05
C TRP A 642 -1.46 15.89 -1.61
N LEU A 643 -2.49 16.66 -1.25
CA LEU A 643 -3.86 16.47 -1.69
C LEU A 643 -4.19 17.55 -2.71
N LEU A 644 -4.22 17.15 -3.98
CA LEU A 644 -4.33 18.07 -5.11
C LEU A 644 -5.61 17.78 -5.90
N ASP A 645 -6.21 18.77 -6.54
CA ASP A 645 -7.12 18.51 -7.66
C ASP A 645 -6.32 18.41 -8.98
N ARG A 646 -6.98 17.98 -10.07
CA ARG A 646 -6.32 17.86 -11.38
C ARG A 646 -5.70 19.18 -11.86
N ALA A 647 -6.33 20.31 -11.53
CA ALA A 647 -5.88 21.63 -11.98
C ALA A 647 -4.61 22.06 -11.23
N ALA A 648 -4.57 21.93 -9.91
CA ALA A 648 -3.40 22.21 -9.08
C ALA A 648 -2.26 21.21 -9.32
N ALA A 649 -2.58 19.98 -9.76
CA ALA A 649 -1.57 19.00 -10.13
C ALA A 649 -0.95 19.22 -11.52
N ALA A 650 -1.42 20.19 -12.32
CA ALA A 650 -1.08 20.29 -13.75
C ALA A 650 0.42 20.40 -14.04
N ALA A 651 1.20 21.07 -13.18
CA ALA A 651 2.65 21.21 -13.33
C ALA A 651 3.47 20.16 -12.55
N VAL A 652 2.83 19.24 -11.83
CA VAL A 652 3.52 18.16 -11.10
C VAL A 652 4.03 17.11 -12.09
N ALA A 653 5.28 16.67 -12.00
CA ALA A 653 5.79 15.64 -12.90
C ALA A 653 4.93 14.35 -12.80
N PRO A 654 4.51 13.73 -13.92
CA PRO A 654 3.62 12.55 -13.90
C PRO A 654 4.13 11.41 -13.02
N ARG A 655 5.45 11.23 -12.92
CA ARG A 655 6.11 10.24 -12.06
C ARG A 655 5.89 10.45 -10.55
N LEU A 656 5.58 11.68 -10.13
CA LEU A 656 5.34 12.05 -8.74
C LEU A 656 3.86 12.01 -8.39
N ARG A 657 2.97 12.06 -9.39
CA ARG A 657 1.53 11.91 -9.18
C ARG A 657 1.29 10.43 -8.90
N SER A 658 0.89 10.06 -7.68
CA SER A 658 0.17 8.79 -7.53
C SER A 658 -1.18 9.02 -8.18
N LEU A 659 -1.32 8.57 -9.43
CA LEU A 659 -2.63 8.41 -10.05
C LEU A 659 -3.28 7.24 -9.31
N ARG A 660 -3.94 7.58 -8.21
CA ARG A 660 -4.89 6.75 -7.48
C ARG A 660 -6.26 6.99 -8.08
#